data_AF-A0A948RNY2-F1
#
_entry.id   AF-A0A948RNY2-F1
#
_cell.length_a   1.000
_cell.length_b   1.000
_cell.length_c   1.000
_cell.angle_alpha   90.00
_cell.angle_beta   90.00
_cell.angle_gamma   90.00
#
_symmetry.space_group_name_H-M   'P 1'
#
loop_
_entity.id
_entity.type
_entity.pdbx_description
1 polymer ?
#
loop_
_entity_poly.entity_id
_entity_poly.type
_entity_poly.pdbx_seq_one_letter_code
_entity_poly.pdbx_strand_id
1 'polypeptide(L)'
;MGRAACRVLSLVIATSLVLGAGVAALPRRAPAAAPTMEWTRQTPPEFEYTVYDVSAADATHAWAVGASGSIWFFDGASWSAQGYFFNTLAGVFALDETHVWAVGTAGQNHFYNGASWELRQEAGSPTFRDVVFQDHSSGWAVGDVGGDGALYYTDDGGATWSNYAAVGDATDYRCVDIDLTDPDNPIVWAGGAGGVVVYQNYSLGAGPTDSWNTPGPSITGNVNGIDMTGALTGWAVDSDGKAYTTSDGGDSWTTGGLDTGPALNDIRQLAPTSVWAVGGSGQIWYFNGSLWAPQTSGITSELWGLDMLDATHGWAVGGFLPAAIRYFNGSSWAGQYCPATYNLSGLSALDTSHLYACADNAGKVFTGDGSSLDLMDPGPPNGNLRDIDALNASYVWTVGDVTGPDPSLWLYHGSPPAWEKMVGVPYGSPPYQNIEAIDAMSESDAWAVGVNDTCIHWAGVSWITFDPPGAGNLWGVHARAAGDVWVVGDSGRVIHFDGTAWSDESPAILDTMYGVHAISTTSVWIAGADGRVMEYDGSTWHDRSPAAFNGDIYSISGITRNNIWACGQDGLWFFDGSLWTEQDPGTNEALRDVVALSAADVYVAGNLCTVYRGRATPTISSVSPATGENDGQVSISNLAGTCFAPGATVKLKKTGQSDIHATNVNVVSDTKITCDFNLTGKAAGNWNLVVANSNGKSATKSNAFIISESPEVNATWYLAEGTTAWGFVTYVTVENPGNQALTAKVTFMRPGGDNSEITVPLPAESQTTIDPVETIGECDFSTKVECLEGEPIAVDRTMMWVGEGATTPEAHSSVGVNAPATTWYLPEGSSAWGFECWLLIQNPGSTAANCQVTYMTADGSTVVEDKVVPANSRATYNMADDIGEKDASIKVTSDVPVIPERAMYRYNRREGHDSIGTTAAATDYYLAEGTTAWGFTTYVLVQNPNAQAADIDVTYMTNSGPVPYGRFSMPGNSRQTIRVNDFLPDADFSTQVHGSRPIIAERAMYWDSGVGEACHDSIGLAGSHRTFYFPDGESDAGDVTVETFTLVQNPSEDPVQVSLTYFSETGGATSHDFTIGANTRATYNMKDLYGDGRAAVMVECLTVGQTVMVERAMYIHDRAGGTDTIGAYSD
;
A
#
# COMPACT_ATOMS: atom_id res chain seq x y z
N MET A 1 -8.13 39.36 29.66
CA MET A 1 -7.49 40.45 28.89
C MET A 1 -6.14 39.98 28.39
N GLY A 2 -5.93 40.05 27.06
CA GLY A 2 -4.62 39.93 26.42
C GLY A 2 -4.33 38.60 25.75
N ARG A 3 -4.86 38.41 24.52
CA ARG A 3 -4.11 38.05 23.29
C ARG A 3 -5.07 37.66 22.16
N ALA A 4 -5.76 38.65 21.62
CA ALA A 4 -6.24 38.64 20.24
C ALA A 4 -5.22 39.42 19.41
N ALA A 5 -4.25 38.72 18.81
CA ALA A 5 -3.37 39.19 17.73
C ALA A 5 -2.34 38.11 17.38
N CYS A 6 -2.66 37.27 16.39
CA CYS A 6 -1.73 36.65 15.43
C CYS A 6 -2.50 35.65 14.54
N ARG A 7 -3.37 36.18 13.67
CA ARG A 7 -3.68 35.54 12.37
C ARG A 7 -3.08 36.47 11.31
N VAL A 8 -2.52 35.87 10.25
CA VAL A 8 -1.82 36.45 9.08
C VAL A 8 -0.27 36.41 9.16
N LEU A 9 0.34 35.78 8.14
CA LEU A 9 1.77 35.42 7.88
C LEU A 9 2.28 34.17 8.63
N SER A 10 2.75 33.06 8.03
CA SER A 10 3.44 32.89 6.75
C SER A 10 3.40 31.43 6.26
N LEU A 11 2.98 31.24 5.01
CA LEU A 11 3.45 30.20 4.11
C LEU A 11 4.86 30.62 3.62
N VAL A 12 5.75 29.65 3.37
CA VAL A 12 7.14 29.79 2.86
C VAL A 12 8.23 30.03 3.92
N ILE A 13 8.99 28.98 4.26
CA ILE A 13 10.45 28.83 4.07
C ILE A 13 10.86 27.46 4.65
N ALA A 14 11.14 26.52 3.76
CA ALA A 14 12.07 25.43 4.02
C ALA A 14 13.50 25.93 3.74
N THR A 15 14.49 25.30 4.39
CA THR A 15 15.96 25.41 4.26
C THR A 15 16.75 26.44 5.10
N SER A 16 17.60 25.86 5.97
CA SER A 16 18.99 26.25 6.33
C SER A 16 19.24 27.36 7.36
N LEU A 17 19.56 26.98 8.62
CA LEU A 17 20.90 27.06 9.23
C LEU A 17 20.85 26.66 10.73
N VAL A 18 21.61 25.64 11.14
CA VAL A 18 21.92 25.35 12.55
C VAL A 18 23.42 25.50 12.73
N LEU A 19 23.84 26.30 13.72
CA LEU A 19 25.20 26.31 14.26
C LEU A 19 25.15 26.17 15.78
N GLY A 20 25.65 25.03 16.27
CA GLY A 20 26.52 24.92 17.45
C GLY A 20 25.89 24.78 18.83
N ALA A 21 25.81 23.54 19.34
CA ALA A 21 26.51 23.08 20.56
C ALA A 21 26.19 21.59 20.80
N GLY A 22 27.24 20.77 20.91
CA GLY A 22 27.16 19.32 20.91
C GLY A 22 26.66 18.71 22.22
N VAL A 23 25.68 17.82 22.08
CA VAL A 23 25.55 16.58 22.86
C VAL A 23 25.28 15.49 21.83
N ALA A 24 26.14 14.47 21.76
CA ALA A 24 25.99 13.36 20.83
C ALA A 24 24.74 12.54 21.21
N ALA A 25 23.60 12.89 20.61
CA ALA A 25 22.44 12.01 20.57
C ALA A 25 22.74 10.91 19.54
N LEU A 26 22.55 9.65 19.95
CA LEU A 26 22.41 8.51 19.04
C LEU A 26 21.45 8.91 17.90
N PRO A 27 21.66 8.47 16.65
CA PRO A 27 20.80 8.86 15.54
C PRO A 27 19.36 8.44 15.88
N ARG A 28 18.49 9.43 16.13
CA ARG A 28 17.05 9.19 16.20
C ARG A 28 16.65 8.66 14.83
N ARG A 29 16.14 7.42 14.81
CA ARG A 29 15.45 6.83 13.66
C ARG A 29 14.44 7.86 13.16
N ALA A 30 14.46 8.18 11.87
CA ALA A 30 13.45 9.06 11.29
C ALA A 30 12.06 8.51 11.65
N PRO A 31 11.12 9.34 12.16
CA PRO A 31 9.77 8.88 12.45
C PRO A 31 9.15 8.32 11.17
N ALA A 32 8.39 7.24 11.29
CA ALA A 32 7.55 6.78 10.19
C ALA A 32 6.56 7.91 9.90
N ALA A 33 6.45 8.33 8.63
CA ALA A 33 5.45 9.32 8.26
C ALA A 33 4.06 8.80 8.63
N ALA A 34 3.21 9.67 9.20
CA ALA A 34 1.81 9.33 9.49
C ALA A 34 1.13 8.71 8.26
N PRO A 35 0.29 7.68 8.43
CA PRO A 35 -0.43 7.08 7.32
C PRO A 35 -1.26 8.16 6.61
N THR A 36 -1.07 8.31 5.31
CA THR A 36 -1.93 9.18 4.51
C THR A 36 -3.27 8.47 4.31
N MET A 37 -4.30 8.95 5.00
CA MET A 37 -5.64 8.36 4.96
C MET A 37 -6.44 8.94 3.80
N GLU A 38 -7.16 8.06 3.08
CA GLU A 38 -8.22 8.46 2.18
C GLU A 38 -9.56 8.35 2.92
N TRP A 39 -10.22 9.49 3.12
CA TRP A 39 -11.47 9.58 3.84
C TRP A 39 -12.67 9.46 2.90
N THR A 40 -13.61 8.60 3.25
CA THR A 40 -14.88 8.47 2.53
C THR A 40 -16.01 8.61 3.54
N ARG A 41 -16.89 9.59 3.32
CA ARG A 41 -18.14 9.71 4.09
C ARG A 41 -19.01 8.51 3.79
N GLN A 42 -19.47 7.82 4.83
CA GLN A 42 -20.49 6.79 4.69
C GLN A 42 -21.81 7.51 4.45
N THR A 43 -22.43 7.25 3.30
CA THR A 43 -23.69 7.95 2.96
C THR A 43 -24.79 7.38 3.84
N PRO A 44 -25.40 8.17 4.73
CA PRO A 44 -26.48 7.69 5.56
C PRO A 44 -27.75 7.54 4.70
N PRO A 45 -28.74 6.75 5.13
CA PRO A 45 -29.94 6.53 4.33
C PRO A 45 -30.71 7.86 4.14
N GLU A 46 -31.58 7.96 3.12
CA GLU A 46 -32.50 9.11 3.04
C GLU A 46 -33.51 9.03 4.20
N PHE A 47 -33.57 10.05 5.05
CA PHE A 47 -34.39 10.00 6.28
C PHE A 47 -35.78 10.61 6.15
N GLU A 48 -36.61 10.18 7.09
CA GLU A 48 -37.98 10.60 7.35
C GLU A 48 -38.05 11.89 8.17
N TYR A 49 -37.92 13.05 7.53
CA TYR A 49 -38.32 14.32 8.15
C TYR A 49 -39.31 15.04 7.26
N THR A 50 -40.40 15.52 7.87
CA THR A 50 -41.26 16.49 7.22
C THR A 50 -40.58 17.83 7.26
N VAL A 51 -40.18 18.30 6.08
CA VAL A 51 -39.83 19.71 5.85
C VAL A 51 -41.14 20.45 5.66
N TYR A 52 -41.40 21.45 6.50
CA TYR A 52 -42.66 22.20 6.47
C TYR A 52 -42.58 23.39 5.53
N ASP A 53 -41.42 24.04 5.46
CA ASP A 53 -41.28 25.29 4.71
C ASP A 53 -39.87 25.51 4.15
N VAL A 54 -39.77 26.33 3.11
CA VAL A 54 -38.54 26.70 2.39
C VAL A 54 -38.57 28.16 1.97
N SER A 55 -37.44 28.86 2.12
CA SER A 55 -37.27 30.23 1.64
C SER A 55 -35.88 30.42 1.06
N ALA A 56 -35.82 31.03 -0.12
CA ALA A 56 -34.58 31.29 -0.84
C ALA A 56 -34.28 32.79 -0.91
N ALA A 57 -33.09 33.17 -0.45
CA ALA A 57 -32.59 34.54 -0.63
C ALA A 57 -32.09 34.76 -2.07
N ASP A 58 -31.44 33.73 -2.65
CA ASP A 58 -30.98 33.72 -4.04
C ASP A 58 -30.75 32.29 -4.56
N ALA A 59 -30.29 32.16 -5.81
CA ALA A 59 -30.12 30.86 -6.48
C ALA A 59 -29.08 29.92 -5.82
N THR A 60 -28.27 30.45 -4.91
CA THR A 60 -27.21 29.75 -4.17
C THR A 60 -27.40 29.73 -2.66
N HIS A 61 -28.44 30.39 -2.13
CA HIS A 61 -28.73 30.49 -0.71
C HIS A 61 -30.20 30.25 -0.45
N ALA A 62 -30.53 29.05 0.06
CA ALA A 62 -31.89 28.70 0.46
C ALA A 62 -31.90 27.96 1.79
N TRP A 63 -32.96 28.16 2.58
CA TRP A 63 -33.15 27.52 3.87
C TRP A 63 -34.46 26.75 3.88
N ALA A 64 -34.43 25.58 4.52
CA ALA A 64 -35.59 24.76 4.72
C ALA A 64 -35.70 24.39 6.20
N VAL A 65 -36.92 24.29 6.73
CA VAL A 65 -37.16 23.99 8.14
C VAL A 65 -38.22 22.92 8.32
N GLY A 66 -38.14 22.18 9.42
CA GLY A 66 -38.98 20.99 9.55
C GLY A 66 -39.18 20.46 10.97
N ALA A 67 -39.73 19.24 10.99
CA ALA A 67 -39.99 18.47 12.19
C ALA A 67 -38.75 18.39 13.09
N SER A 68 -39.01 18.40 14.39
CA SER A 68 -37.98 18.37 15.44
C SER A 68 -37.00 19.55 15.43
N GLY A 69 -37.35 20.64 14.72
CA GLY A 69 -36.59 21.88 14.71
C GLY A 69 -35.36 21.83 13.85
N SER A 70 -35.41 21.01 12.81
CA SER A 70 -34.38 20.86 11.80
C SER A 70 -34.31 22.11 10.92
N ILE A 71 -33.09 22.55 10.63
CA ILE A 71 -32.79 23.61 9.68
C ILE A 71 -31.76 23.09 8.68
N TRP A 72 -32.03 23.27 7.40
CA TRP A 72 -31.13 22.95 6.30
C TRP A 72 -30.82 24.19 5.47
N PHE A 73 -29.60 24.23 4.92
CA PHE A 73 -29.09 25.30 4.09
C PHE A 73 -28.53 24.74 2.78
N PHE A 74 -28.91 25.35 1.68
CA PHE A 74 -28.39 25.10 0.34
C PHE A 74 -27.32 26.13 0.00
N ASP A 75 -26.12 25.67 -0.37
CA ASP A 75 -24.95 26.50 -0.69
C ASP A 75 -24.73 26.74 -2.20
N GLY A 76 -25.72 26.41 -3.03
CA GLY A 76 -25.62 26.44 -4.49
C GLY A 76 -25.22 25.11 -5.12
N ALA A 77 -24.73 24.15 -4.33
CA ALA A 77 -24.37 22.81 -4.81
C ALA A 77 -25.12 21.70 -4.05
N SER A 78 -25.25 21.81 -2.74
CA SER A 78 -25.80 20.76 -1.87
C SER A 78 -26.50 21.31 -0.64
N TRP A 79 -27.41 20.51 -0.07
CA TRP A 79 -28.02 20.80 1.22
C TRP A 79 -27.15 20.28 2.37
N SER A 80 -26.99 21.10 3.40
CA SER A 80 -26.34 20.75 4.66
C SER A 80 -27.25 21.12 5.83
N ALA A 81 -27.19 20.38 6.93
CA ALA A 81 -27.92 20.74 8.14
C ALA A 81 -27.18 21.86 8.89
N GLN A 82 -27.91 22.87 9.37
CA GLN A 82 -27.36 23.99 10.15
C GLN A 82 -27.81 24.02 11.61
N GLY A 83 -28.84 23.27 11.99
CA GLY A 83 -29.32 23.28 13.38
C GLY A 83 -30.43 22.28 13.69
N TYR A 84 -30.58 22.00 14.99
CA TYR A 84 -31.64 21.19 15.58
C TYR A 84 -32.06 21.76 16.94
N PHE A 85 -33.35 22.09 17.10
CA PHE A 85 -33.85 22.81 18.28
C PHE A 85 -34.98 22.09 19.04
N PHE A 86 -35.11 20.76 18.85
CA PHE A 86 -36.08 19.85 19.48
C PHE A 86 -37.57 20.09 19.15
N ASN A 87 -38.02 21.34 19.13
CA ASN A 87 -39.38 21.75 18.80
C ASN A 87 -39.52 21.99 17.31
N THR A 88 -40.68 21.65 16.74
CA THR A 88 -40.93 21.78 15.29
C THR A 88 -40.85 23.23 14.84
N LEU A 89 -40.10 23.48 13.76
CA LEU A 89 -40.09 24.74 13.03
C LEU A 89 -41.07 24.62 11.86
N ALA A 90 -41.99 25.59 11.76
CA ALA A 90 -43.12 25.57 10.86
C ALA A 90 -42.95 26.52 9.67
N GLY A 91 -42.23 27.63 9.84
CA GLY A 91 -42.00 28.62 8.79
C GLY A 91 -40.59 29.20 8.82
N VAL A 92 -40.08 29.60 7.66
CA VAL A 92 -38.77 30.21 7.46
C VAL A 92 -38.82 31.34 6.44
N PHE A 93 -38.13 32.44 6.72
CA PHE A 93 -38.00 33.55 5.79
C PHE A 93 -36.55 33.98 5.67
N ALA A 94 -36.05 34.02 4.44
CA ALA A 94 -34.70 34.48 4.10
C ALA A 94 -34.78 35.82 3.36
N LEU A 95 -34.34 36.89 4.02
CA LEU A 95 -34.25 38.22 3.38
C LEU A 95 -32.95 38.38 2.59
N ASP A 96 -31.85 37.89 3.16
CA ASP A 96 -30.52 37.86 2.55
C ASP A 96 -29.64 36.77 3.21
N GLU A 97 -28.38 36.66 2.78
CA GLU A 97 -27.43 35.63 3.25
C GLU A 97 -27.09 35.70 4.76
N THR A 98 -27.41 36.81 5.44
CA THR A 98 -27.12 37.02 6.87
C THR A 98 -28.33 37.32 7.73
N HIS A 99 -29.55 37.29 7.17
CA HIS A 99 -30.79 37.61 7.88
C HIS A 99 -31.88 36.60 7.51
N VAL A 100 -31.97 35.55 8.32
CA VAL A 100 -32.94 34.45 8.15
C VAL A 100 -33.66 34.21 9.47
N TRP A 101 -34.97 34.05 9.42
CA TRP A 101 -35.80 33.79 10.58
C TRP A 101 -36.49 32.45 10.43
N ALA A 102 -36.44 31.62 11.47
CA ALA A 102 -37.12 30.33 11.52
C ALA A 102 -38.00 30.25 12.78
N VAL A 103 -39.29 30.02 12.61
CA VAL A 103 -40.28 30.09 13.68
C VAL A 103 -41.04 28.78 13.84
N GLY A 104 -41.60 28.52 15.02
CA GLY A 104 -42.29 27.25 15.27
C GLY A 104 -43.04 27.12 16.59
N THR A 105 -43.26 25.88 17.02
CA THR A 105 -44.07 25.55 18.19
C THR A 105 -43.42 25.99 19.50
N ALA A 106 -44.20 26.19 20.56
CA ALA A 106 -43.69 26.54 21.89
C ALA A 106 -42.82 27.83 21.93
N GLY A 107 -43.09 28.78 21.04
CA GLY A 107 -42.40 30.07 20.95
C GLY A 107 -41.00 29.97 20.35
N GLN A 108 -40.70 28.95 19.55
CA GLN A 108 -39.44 28.90 18.79
C GLN A 108 -39.40 30.07 17.80
N ASN A 109 -38.31 30.82 17.87
CA ASN A 109 -37.98 31.93 16.98
C ASN A 109 -36.46 32.03 16.93
N HIS A 110 -35.87 31.57 15.85
CA HIS A 110 -34.43 31.56 15.64
C HIS A 110 -34.05 32.55 14.56
N PHE A 111 -32.97 33.29 14.79
CA PHE A 111 -32.42 34.23 13.83
C PHE A 111 -31.02 33.79 13.42
N TYR A 112 -30.75 33.74 12.11
CA TYR A 112 -29.41 33.54 11.57
C TYR A 112 -28.79 34.89 11.25
N ASN A 113 -27.58 35.12 11.77
CA ASN A 113 -26.85 36.39 11.61
C ASN A 113 -25.69 36.33 10.59
N GLY A 114 -25.65 35.30 9.74
CA GLY A 114 -24.55 35.03 8.81
C GLY A 114 -23.40 34.20 9.38
N ALA A 115 -23.41 33.91 10.69
CA ALA A 115 -22.41 33.06 11.32
C ALA A 115 -23.04 31.92 12.15
N SER A 116 -24.11 32.21 12.89
CA SER A 116 -24.77 31.24 13.78
C SER A 116 -26.25 31.53 13.94
N TRP A 117 -27.00 30.49 14.32
CA TRP A 117 -28.41 30.61 14.74
C TRP A 117 -28.51 31.00 16.22
N GLU A 118 -29.34 32.01 16.53
CA GLU A 118 -29.63 32.45 17.89
C GLU A 118 -31.13 32.34 18.20
N LEU A 119 -31.45 31.75 19.37
CA LEU A 119 -32.83 31.68 19.87
C LEU A 119 -33.26 33.01 20.48
N ARG A 120 -34.28 33.66 19.89
CA ARG A 120 -34.93 34.89 20.34
C ARG A 120 -36.31 34.59 20.91
N GLN A 121 -36.35 33.79 21.98
CA GLN A 121 -37.59 33.26 22.57
C GLN A 121 -38.43 34.33 23.29
N GLU A 122 -39.74 34.28 23.07
CA GLU A 122 -40.76 35.15 23.69
C GLU A 122 -41.31 34.63 25.03
N ALA A 123 -41.78 35.54 25.88
CA ALA A 123 -42.54 35.19 27.09
C ALA A 123 -44.01 34.85 26.75
N GLY A 124 -44.43 33.60 26.92
CA GLY A 124 -45.83 33.16 26.72
C GLY A 124 -46.04 31.98 25.77
N SER A 125 -44.98 31.47 25.11
CA SER A 125 -44.96 30.26 24.27
C SER A 125 -46.08 30.15 23.20
N PRO A 126 -46.29 31.16 22.32
CA PRO A 126 -47.20 31.02 21.18
C PRO A 126 -46.68 30.00 20.15
N THR A 127 -47.56 29.44 19.33
CA THR A 127 -47.13 28.66 18.14
C THR A 127 -47.07 29.59 16.96
N PHE A 128 -45.89 29.78 16.36
CA PHE A 128 -45.76 30.44 15.07
C PHE A 128 -45.91 29.41 13.94
N ARG A 129 -46.66 29.77 12.90
CA ARG A 129 -46.96 28.93 11.74
C ARG A 129 -46.18 29.38 10.52
N ASP A 130 -46.06 30.69 10.34
CA ASP A 130 -45.32 31.29 9.24
C ASP A 130 -44.84 32.71 9.61
N VAL A 131 -43.82 33.20 8.91
CA VAL A 131 -43.11 34.46 9.19
C VAL A 131 -42.66 35.14 7.91
N VAL A 132 -42.70 36.48 7.88
CA VAL A 132 -42.25 37.26 6.73
C VAL A 132 -41.68 38.60 7.20
N PHE A 133 -40.57 39.04 6.59
CA PHE A 133 -39.90 40.30 6.94
C PHE A 133 -39.88 41.30 5.79
N GLN A 134 -40.07 42.57 6.13
CA GLN A 134 -40.03 43.70 5.19
C GLN A 134 -38.60 44.21 5.02
N ASP A 135 -37.89 44.27 6.15
CA ASP A 135 -36.50 44.72 6.26
C ASP A 135 -35.82 44.03 7.45
N HIS A 136 -34.59 44.44 7.78
CA HIS A 136 -33.79 43.86 8.88
C HIS A 136 -34.41 44.01 10.28
N SER A 137 -35.46 44.83 10.44
CA SER A 137 -36.08 45.19 11.72
C SER A 137 -37.58 44.91 11.78
N SER A 138 -38.31 45.11 10.69
CA SER A 138 -39.77 45.06 10.67
C SER A 138 -40.25 43.75 10.04
N GLY A 139 -41.05 42.99 10.79
CA GLY A 139 -41.56 41.69 10.34
C GLY A 139 -42.89 41.32 10.97
N TRP A 140 -43.54 40.32 10.38
CA TRP A 140 -44.82 39.80 10.80
C TRP A 140 -44.76 38.28 10.90
N ALA A 141 -45.54 37.73 11.82
CA ALA A 141 -45.71 36.28 11.94
C ALA A 141 -47.16 35.96 12.25
N VAL A 142 -47.62 34.82 11.75
CA VAL A 142 -48.94 34.25 12.07
C VAL A 142 -48.79 33.04 12.95
N GLY A 143 -49.83 32.78 13.75
CA GLY A 143 -49.78 31.69 14.70
C GLY A 143 -51.08 31.43 15.42
N ASP A 144 -50.98 30.64 16.49
CA ASP A 144 -52.09 30.31 17.39
C ASP A 144 -51.71 30.43 18.87
N VAL A 145 -52.66 30.93 19.69
CA VAL A 145 -52.57 30.98 21.16
C VAL A 145 -53.85 30.42 21.76
N GLY A 146 -53.74 29.30 22.48
CA GLY A 146 -54.91 28.67 23.10
C GLY A 146 -55.94 28.13 22.10
N GLY A 147 -55.57 27.99 20.82
CA GLY A 147 -56.44 27.53 19.74
C GLY A 147 -57.03 28.63 18.86
N ASP A 148 -56.84 29.90 19.23
CA ASP A 148 -57.30 31.05 18.45
C ASP A 148 -56.14 31.65 17.63
N GLY A 149 -56.40 31.97 16.37
CA GLY A 149 -55.44 32.55 15.42
C GLY A 149 -55.02 33.95 15.83
N ALA A 150 -53.72 34.23 15.74
CA ALA A 150 -53.11 35.48 16.16
C ALA A 150 -52.12 36.00 15.13
N LEU A 151 -52.03 37.33 15.05
CA LEU A 151 -51.05 38.06 14.24
C LEU A 151 -50.05 38.77 15.15
N TYR A 152 -48.77 38.65 14.81
CA TYR A 152 -47.65 39.21 15.55
C TYR A 152 -46.86 40.18 14.68
N TYR A 153 -46.38 41.26 15.30
CA TYR A 153 -45.52 42.25 14.65
C TYR A 153 -44.25 42.48 15.47
N THR A 154 -43.13 42.65 14.78
CA THR A 154 -41.85 43.07 15.36
C THR A 154 -41.31 44.29 14.63
N ASP A 155 -40.65 45.18 15.38
CA ASP A 155 -39.89 46.33 14.87
C ASP A 155 -38.41 46.29 15.30
N ASP A 156 -37.96 45.17 15.88
CA ASP A 156 -36.60 44.94 16.39
C ASP A 156 -35.92 43.69 15.82
N GLY A 157 -36.40 43.21 14.66
CA GLY A 157 -35.84 42.07 13.95
C GLY A 157 -36.28 40.73 14.55
N GLY A 158 -37.44 40.69 15.22
CA GLY A 158 -37.94 39.49 15.90
C GLY A 158 -37.22 39.20 17.21
N ALA A 159 -36.61 40.20 17.85
CA ALA A 159 -36.14 40.03 19.23
C ALA A 159 -37.31 40.10 20.22
N THR A 160 -38.34 40.89 19.89
CA THR A 160 -39.63 40.92 20.56
C THR A 160 -40.76 41.01 19.54
N TRP A 161 -41.91 40.44 19.90
CA TRP A 161 -43.14 40.40 19.11
C TRP A 161 -44.30 40.95 19.93
N SER A 162 -45.04 41.86 19.31
CA SER A 162 -46.28 42.40 19.85
C SER A 162 -47.45 41.62 19.26
N ASN A 163 -48.21 40.93 20.11
CA ASN A 163 -49.49 40.33 19.71
C ASN A 163 -50.49 41.44 19.40
N TYR A 164 -50.92 41.52 18.14
CA TYR A 164 -51.68 42.65 17.64
C TYR A 164 -53.20 42.42 17.67
N ALA A 165 -53.67 41.18 17.44
CA ALA A 165 -55.07 40.80 17.65
C ALA A 165 -55.32 39.28 17.53
N ALA A 166 -56.43 38.84 18.11
CA ALA A 166 -57.10 37.60 17.72
C ALA A 166 -57.82 37.83 16.38
N VAL A 167 -57.53 36.98 15.40
CA VAL A 167 -58.06 37.08 14.04
C VAL A 167 -59.43 36.39 14.00
N GLY A 168 -60.52 37.18 14.02
CA GLY A 168 -61.90 36.70 13.86
C GLY A 168 -62.76 36.67 15.14
N ASP A 169 -64.09 36.66 14.98
CA ASP A 169 -65.09 36.62 16.06
C ASP A 169 -65.61 35.19 16.36
N ALA A 170 -65.07 34.16 15.70
CA ALA A 170 -65.44 32.77 15.90
C ALA A 170 -64.34 32.00 16.64
N THR A 171 -64.76 31.15 17.56
CA THR A 171 -63.91 30.11 18.13
C THR A 171 -63.47 29.16 16.99
N ASP A 172 -62.16 28.98 16.78
CA ASP A 172 -61.51 28.07 15.79
C ASP A 172 -60.98 28.71 14.47
N TYR A 173 -60.64 30.00 14.45
CA TYR A 173 -59.79 30.55 13.38
C TYR A 173 -58.33 30.15 13.61
N ARG A 174 -57.63 29.62 12.60
CA ARG A 174 -56.18 29.34 12.64
C ARG A 174 -55.52 30.03 11.46
N CYS A 175 -54.58 30.94 11.70
CA CYS A 175 -53.78 31.56 10.64
C CYS A 175 -52.61 30.63 10.31
N VAL A 176 -52.44 30.29 9.04
CA VAL A 176 -51.50 29.27 8.56
C VAL A 176 -50.36 29.88 7.77
N ASP A 177 -50.63 30.95 7.01
CA ASP A 177 -49.70 31.52 6.04
C ASP A 177 -49.82 33.07 5.99
N ILE A 178 -48.72 33.76 5.72
CA ILE A 178 -48.64 35.23 5.70
C ILE A 178 -47.81 35.78 4.53
N ASP A 179 -48.35 36.80 3.85
CA ASP A 179 -47.63 37.50 2.77
C ASP A 179 -47.67 39.03 2.92
N LEU A 180 -46.71 39.70 2.30
CA LEU A 180 -46.46 41.15 2.35
C LEU A 180 -46.33 41.76 0.95
N THR A 181 -47.11 42.80 0.65
CA THR A 181 -46.96 43.57 -0.60
C THR A 181 -46.23 44.90 -0.37
N ASP A 182 -45.23 45.23 -1.20
CA ASP A 182 -44.47 46.50 -1.23
C ASP A 182 -43.69 46.85 0.06
N PRO A 183 -42.33 46.90 0.04
CA PRO A 183 -41.51 47.24 1.20
C PRO A 183 -41.78 48.64 1.79
N ASP A 184 -42.25 49.59 0.96
CA ASP A 184 -42.42 50.98 1.38
C ASP A 184 -43.80 51.24 2.03
N ASN A 185 -44.78 50.37 1.81
CA ASN A 185 -46.13 50.47 2.41
C ASN A 185 -46.82 49.10 2.48
N PRO A 186 -46.45 48.27 3.46
CA PRO A 186 -46.84 46.87 3.52
C PRO A 186 -48.33 46.68 3.74
N ILE A 187 -48.98 45.90 2.87
CA ILE A 187 -50.27 45.28 3.14
C ILE A 187 -49.97 43.83 3.53
N VAL A 188 -50.48 43.42 4.69
CA VAL A 188 -50.28 42.08 5.25
C VAL A 188 -51.52 41.24 4.94
N TRP A 189 -51.30 40.05 4.40
CA TRP A 189 -52.35 39.10 4.05
C TRP A 189 -52.14 37.85 4.88
N ALA A 190 -53.19 37.38 5.57
CA ALA A 190 -53.14 36.16 6.37
C ALA A 190 -54.23 35.18 5.93
N GLY A 191 -53.82 33.96 5.56
CA GLY A 191 -54.71 32.86 5.20
C GLY A 191 -54.97 31.92 6.37
N GLY A 192 -56.18 31.37 6.48
CA GLY A 192 -56.48 30.44 7.57
C GLY A 192 -57.82 29.72 7.55
N ALA A 193 -58.09 28.97 8.64
CA ALA A 193 -59.38 28.33 8.87
C ALA A 193 -60.47 29.40 9.01
N GLY A 194 -61.41 29.45 8.07
CA GLY A 194 -62.46 30.49 7.99
C GLY A 194 -62.27 31.58 6.92
N GLY A 195 -61.22 31.50 6.09
CA GLY A 195 -61.04 32.34 4.89
C GLY A 195 -59.76 33.18 4.91
N VAL A 196 -59.71 34.23 4.08
CA VAL A 196 -58.60 35.20 4.02
C VAL A 196 -58.92 36.41 4.90
N VAL A 197 -57.96 36.84 5.72
CA VAL A 197 -58.03 38.09 6.46
C VAL A 197 -56.98 39.06 5.92
N VAL A 198 -57.41 40.29 5.65
CA VAL A 198 -56.58 41.34 5.06
C VAL A 198 -56.32 42.41 6.10
N TYR A 199 -55.06 42.75 6.26
CA TYR A 199 -54.63 43.86 7.10
C TYR A 199 -53.96 44.94 6.24
N GLN A 200 -54.65 46.07 6.06
CA GLN A 200 -54.14 47.26 5.38
C GLN A 200 -53.70 48.30 6.42
N ASN A 201 -52.41 48.68 6.45
CA ASN A 201 -51.98 49.83 7.25
C ASN A 201 -51.81 51.09 6.39
N TYR A 202 -52.28 52.21 6.92
CA TYR A 202 -52.17 53.55 6.35
C TYR A 202 -50.98 54.26 7.02
N SER A 203 -49.89 54.49 6.27
CA SER A 203 -48.77 55.41 6.59
C SER A 203 -47.86 55.04 7.77
N LEU A 204 -46.59 54.78 7.45
CA LEU A 204 -45.45 54.61 8.36
C LEU A 204 -45.41 55.68 9.48
N GLY A 205 -45.44 55.22 10.74
CA GLY A 205 -45.13 56.04 11.92
C GLY A 205 -46.24 56.23 12.97
N ALA A 206 -47.46 55.71 12.77
CA ALA A 206 -48.57 55.87 13.72
C ALA A 206 -48.88 54.63 14.59
N GLY A 207 -48.28 53.48 14.30
CA GLY A 207 -48.75 52.19 14.80
C GLY A 207 -50.08 51.77 14.13
N PRO A 208 -50.35 50.47 14.00
CA PRO A 208 -51.62 49.93 13.49
C PRO A 208 -52.88 50.61 14.08
N THR A 209 -53.82 51.01 13.22
CA THR A 209 -55.16 51.46 13.64
C THR A 209 -56.21 50.38 13.36
N ASP A 210 -57.09 50.12 14.33
CA ASP A 210 -58.11 49.04 14.37
C ASP A 210 -59.20 49.12 13.28
N SER A 211 -58.87 48.86 12.01
CA SER A 211 -59.88 48.63 10.97
C SER A 211 -59.60 47.33 10.21
N TRP A 212 -60.23 46.26 10.67
CA TRP A 212 -60.28 44.96 10.00
C TRP A 212 -61.30 45.02 8.86
N ASN A 213 -60.85 44.89 7.62
CA ASN A 213 -61.74 44.59 6.52
C ASN A 213 -61.69 43.07 6.32
N THR A 214 -62.77 42.37 6.68
CA THR A 214 -63.02 41.01 6.22
C THR A 214 -63.56 41.12 4.80
N PRO A 215 -62.77 40.80 3.76
CA PRO A 215 -63.33 40.75 2.42
C PRO A 215 -64.39 39.64 2.35
N GLY A 216 -65.39 39.79 1.49
CA GLY A 216 -66.58 38.94 1.49
C GLY A 216 -66.27 37.44 1.33
N PRO A 217 -67.11 36.53 1.88
CA PRO A 217 -66.88 35.09 1.89
C PRO A 217 -67.11 34.49 0.49
N SER A 218 -66.07 34.44 -0.34
CA SER A 218 -66.09 33.74 -1.63
C SER A 218 -65.20 32.47 -1.66
N ILE A 219 -64.31 32.30 -0.68
CA ILE A 219 -63.56 31.05 -0.49
C ILE A 219 -64.28 30.23 0.58
N THR A 220 -64.69 29.01 0.24
CA THR A 220 -65.46 28.13 1.14
C THR A 220 -64.60 27.12 1.90
N GLY A 221 -63.37 26.88 1.46
CA GLY A 221 -62.39 26.00 2.11
C GLY A 221 -61.45 26.76 3.05
N ASN A 222 -60.63 26.02 3.82
CA ASN A 222 -59.59 26.62 4.65
C ASN A 222 -58.40 27.01 3.77
N VAL A 223 -57.97 28.27 3.85
CA VAL A 223 -56.83 28.75 3.05
C VAL A 223 -55.55 28.23 3.69
N ASN A 224 -54.76 27.50 2.90
CA ASN A 224 -53.49 26.95 3.32
C ASN A 224 -52.29 27.78 2.84
N GLY A 225 -52.42 28.42 1.67
CA GLY A 225 -51.39 29.31 1.12
C GLY A 225 -52.00 30.51 0.39
N ILE A 226 -51.34 31.66 0.45
CA ILE A 226 -51.71 32.93 -0.16
C ILE A 226 -50.46 33.69 -0.62
N ASP A 227 -50.46 34.21 -1.84
CA ASP A 227 -49.37 35.05 -2.35
C ASP A 227 -49.92 36.20 -3.20
N MET A 228 -49.43 37.40 -2.93
CA MET A 228 -49.93 38.66 -3.44
C MET A 228 -48.81 39.43 -4.14
N THR A 229 -48.95 39.65 -5.44
CA THR A 229 -47.99 40.46 -6.23
C THR A 229 -48.22 41.97 -6.13
N GLY A 230 -49.26 42.40 -5.42
CA GLY A 230 -49.55 43.81 -5.17
C GLY A 230 -50.89 44.00 -4.47
N ALA A 231 -51.21 45.26 -4.15
CA ALA A 231 -52.37 45.62 -3.31
C ALA A 231 -53.74 45.14 -3.82
N LEU A 232 -53.85 44.77 -5.11
CA LEU A 232 -55.11 44.35 -5.73
C LEU A 232 -55.09 42.92 -6.27
N THR A 233 -53.92 42.32 -6.49
CA THR A 233 -53.78 41.09 -7.27
C THR A 233 -53.06 40.02 -6.49
N GLY A 234 -53.67 38.85 -6.41
CA GLY A 234 -53.06 37.70 -5.76
C GLY A 234 -53.82 36.41 -5.97
N TRP A 235 -53.27 35.35 -5.39
CA TRP A 235 -53.79 34.00 -5.46
C TRP A 235 -53.80 33.36 -4.08
N ALA A 236 -54.76 32.45 -3.88
CA ALA A 236 -54.87 31.65 -2.67
C ALA A 236 -55.25 30.21 -3.02
N VAL A 237 -54.81 29.26 -2.20
CA VAL A 237 -55.14 27.84 -2.31
C VAL A 237 -55.76 27.30 -1.02
N ASP A 238 -56.62 26.30 -1.15
CA ASP A 238 -57.35 25.75 -0.01
C ASP A 238 -57.14 24.25 0.24
N SER A 239 -57.59 23.81 1.41
CA SER A 239 -57.58 22.43 1.88
C SER A 239 -58.42 21.46 1.05
N ASP A 240 -59.29 21.96 0.16
CA ASP A 240 -60.09 21.15 -0.76
C ASP A 240 -59.43 21.03 -2.16
N GLY A 241 -58.22 21.59 -2.34
CA GLY A 241 -57.46 21.50 -3.57
C GLY A 241 -57.82 22.53 -4.63
N LYS A 242 -58.42 23.66 -4.25
CA LYS A 242 -58.86 24.71 -5.18
C LYS A 242 -57.93 25.90 -5.14
N ALA A 243 -57.73 26.53 -6.30
CA ALA A 243 -57.05 27.81 -6.43
C ALA A 243 -58.05 28.94 -6.70
N TYR A 244 -57.81 30.11 -6.10
CA TYR A 244 -58.61 31.32 -6.24
C TYR A 244 -57.72 32.49 -6.62
N THR A 245 -58.28 33.46 -7.34
CA THR A 245 -57.59 34.70 -7.69
C THR A 245 -58.46 35.91 -7.42
N THR A 246 -57.82 37.00 -7.02
CA THR A 246 -58.42 38.31 -6.83
C THR A 246 -57.74 39.35 -7.73
N SER A 247 -58.51 40.37 -8.11
CA SER A 247 -58.02 41.55 -8.84
C SER A 247 -58.51 42.87 -8.22
N ASP A 248 -59.21 42.78 -7.09
CA ASP A 248 -59.83 43.89 -6.37
C ASP A 248 -59.35 43.96 -4.90
N GLY A 249 -58.20 43.36 -4.59
CA GLY A 249 -57.63 43.42 -3.25
C GLY A 249 -58.40 42.56 -2.25
N GLY A 250 -58.77 41.36 -2.68
CA GLY A 250 -59.45 40.37 -1.86
C GLY A 250 -60.94 40.64 -1.65
N ASP A 251 -61.46 41.83 -1.99
CA ASP A 251 -62.87 42.20 -1.91
C ASP A 251 -63.79 41.13 -2.52
N SER A 252 -63.34 40.50 -3.61
CA SER A 252 -63.89 39.26 -4.11
C SER A 252 -62.82 38.28 -4.58
N TRP A 253 -63.11 36.99 -4.41
CA TRP A 253 -62.28 35.89 -4.89
C TRP A 253 -63.05 35.10 -5.94
N THR A 254 -62.40 34.86 -7.08
CA THR A 254 -62.95 34.06 -8.17
C THR A 254 -62.17 32.75 -8.31
N THR A 255 -62.84 31.68 -8.72
CA THR A 255 -62.17 30.39 -8.92
C THR A 255 -61.12 30.52 -10.03
N GLY A 256 -59.86 30.23 -9.71
CA GLY A 256 -58.72 30.28 -10.61
C GLY A 256 -58.64 29.09 -11.57
N GLY A 257 -59.65 28.24 -11.60
CA GLY A 257 -59.81 27.13 -12.56
C GLY A 257 -59.08 25.83 -12.22
N LEU A 258 -58.43 25.75 -11.04
CA LEU A 258 -57.81 24.53 -10.52
C LEU A 258 -58.69 23.92 -9.41
N ASP A 259 -58.95 22.62 -9.52
CA ASP A 259 -59.65 21.79 -8.52
C ASP A 259 -59.06 20.38 -8.61
N THR A 260 -58.18 20.05 -7.68
CA THR A 260 -57.36 18.82 -7.72
C THR A 260 -57.99 17.67 -6.93
N GLY A 261 -58.85 17.97 -5.95
CA GLY A 261 -59.38 17.02 -4.97
C GLY A 261 -58.56 16.98 -3.67
N PRO A 262 -57.30 16.51 -3.66
CA PRO A 262 -56.42 16.62 -2.48
C PRO A 262 -56.00 18.06 -2.20
N ALA A 263 -55.72 18.37 -0.92
CA ALA A 263 -55.34 19.71 -0.46
C ALA A 263 -54.18 20.31 -1.25
N LEU A 264 -54.26 21.61 -1.52
CA LEU A 264 -53.11 22.43 -1.90
C LEU A 264 -52.61 23.13 -0.64
N ASN A 265 -51.30 23.10 -0.41
CA ASN A 265 -50.70 23.52 0.85
C ASN A 265 -49.99 24.87 0.74
N ASP A 266 -49.45 25.19 -0.44
CA ASP A 266 -48.73 26.45 -0.64
C ASP A 266 -48.82 26.92 -2.11
N ILE A 267 -48.69 28.23 -2.33
CA ILE A 267 -48.79 28.90 -3.63
C ILE A 267 -47.77 30.04 -3.73
N ARG A 268 -47.10 30.13 -4.89
CA ARG A 268 -46.14 31.19 -5.20
C ARG A 268 -46.44 31.84 -6.54
N GLN A 269 -46.58 33.15 -6.55
CA GLN A 269 -46.90 34.01 -7.67
C GLN A 269 -45.70 34.86 -8.09
N LEU A 270 -45.08 34.52 -9.22
CA LEU A 270 -44.04 35.35 -9.84
C LEU A 270 -44.63 36.52 -10.65
N ALA A 271 -45.85 36.33 -11.16
CA ALA A 271 -46.62 37.33 -11.90
C ALA A 271 -48.11 36.92 -11.95
N PRO A 272 -49.04 37.82 -12.31
CA PRO A 272 -50.45 37.48 -12.58
C PRO A 272 -50.66 36.31 -13.56
N THR A 273 -49.68 36.06 -14.43
CA THR A 273 -49.70 35.00 -15.44
C THR A 273 -48.70 33.86 -15.18
N SER A 274 -48.08 33.81 -14.01
CA SER A 274 -47.07 32.79 -13.67
C SER A 274 -47.19 32.44 -12.19
N VAL A 275 -47.92 31.35 -11.91
CA VAL A 275 -48.28 30.93 -10.55
C VAL A 275 -47.95 29.45 -10.38
N TRP A 276 -47.40 29.10 -9.23
CA TRP A 276 -47.02 27.73 -8.85
C TRP A 276 -47.79 27.34 -7.60
N ALA A 277 -48.27 26.11 -7.52
CA ALA A 277 -48.94 25.59 -6.32
C ALA A 277 -48.50 24.16 -6.03
N VAL A 278 -48.38 23.81 -4.75
CA VAL A 278 -48.00 22.47 -4.28
C VAL A 278 -49.01 21.92 -3.28
N GLY A 279 -49.01 20.60 -3.05
CA GLY A 279 -49.92 20.02 -2.05
C GLY A 279 -49.87 18.51 -1.88
N GLY A 280 -50.96 17.98 -1.33
CA GLY A 280 -51.14 16.59 -0.94
C GLY A 280 -51.03 15.59 -2.10
N SER A 281 -50.42 14.43 -1.84
CA SER A 281 -50.04 13.45 -2.88
C SER A 281 -48.92 13.91 -3.83
N GLY A 282 -48.07 14.84 -3.41
CA GLY A 282 -46.87 15.27 -4.13
C GLY A 282 -47.16 16.05 -5.40
N GLN A 283 -48.28 16.75 -5.47
CA GLN A 283 -48.67 17.47 -6.68
C GLN A 283 -47.94 18.80 -6.77
N ILE A 284 -47.56 19.16 -7.99
CA ILE A 284 -47.05 20.49 -8.33
C ILE A 284 -47.83 20.96 -9.56
N TRP A 285 -48.32 22.20 -9.54
CA TRP A 285 -49.11 22.78 -10.62
C TRP A 285 -48.52 24.12 -11.04
N TYR A 286 -48.52 24.38 -12.35
CA TYR A 286 -48.06 25.65 -12.92
C TYR A 286 -49.15 26.29 -13.78
N PHE A 287 -49.47 27.56 -13.49
CA PHE A 287 -50.36 28.40 -14.26
C PHE A 287 -49.57 29.31 -15.18
N ASN A 288 -49.83 29.22 -16.48
CA ASN A 288 -49.13 30.01 -17.51
C ASN A 288 -49.89 31.26 -17.98
N GLY A 289 -50.87 31.73 -17.21
CA GLY A 289 -51.72 32.86 -17.57
C GLY A 289 -52.97 32.49 -18.35
N SER A 290 -53.17 31.23 -18.68
CA SER A 290 -54.40 30.75 -19.32
C SER A 290 -54.91 29.44 -18.74
N LEU A 291 -54.03 28.49 -18.47
CA LEU A 291 -54.39 27.17 -17.95
C LEU A 291 -53.38 26.69 -16.90
N TRP A 292 -53.88 25.87 -15.98
CA TRP A 292 -53.06 25.09 -15.06
C TRP A 292 -52.58 23.81 -15.73
N ALA A 293 -51.29 23.51 -15.58
CA ALA A 293 -50.67 22.30 -16.07
C ALA A 293 -49.98 21.56 -14.91
N PRO A 294 -50.23 20.25 -14.72
CA PRO A 294 -49.56 19.47 -13.70
C PRO A 294 -48.09 19.29 -14.06
N GLN A 295 -47.23 19.35 -13.05
CA GLN A 295 -45.80 19.12 -13.15
C GLN A 295 -45.44 17.83 -12.42
N THR A 296 -44.54 17.04 -13.00
CA THR A 296 -44.08 15.80 -12.35
C THR A 296 -43.08 16.13 -11.25
N SER A 297 -43.46 15.86 -10.00
CA SER A 297 -42.61 16.04 -8.81
C SER A 297 -41.65 14.88 -8.55
N GLY A 298 -41.99 13.69 -9.05
CA GLY A 298 -41.27 12.44 -8.74
C GLY A 298 -41.59 11.86 -7.36
N ILE A 299 -42.60 12.39 -6.65
CA ILE A 299 -43.08 11.90 -5.35
C ILE A 299 -44.60 11.73 -5.29
N THR A 300 -45.00 10.94 -4.29
CA THR A 300 -46.40 10.84 -3.85
C THR A 300 -46.60 11.34 -2.41
N SER A 301 -45.52 11.73 -1.73
CA SER A 301 -45.54 12.34 -0.41
C SER A 301 -46.03 13.79 -0.49
N GLU A 302 -46.69 14.26 0.56
CA GLU A 302 -47.26 15.61 0.62
C GLU A 302 -46.18 16.70 0.56
N LEU A 303 -46.38 17.71 -0.28
CA LEU A 303 -45.54 18.92 -0.33
C LEU A 303 -46.20 20.01 0.50
N TRP A 304 -45.44 20.63 1.41
CA TRP A 304 -45.92 21.60 2.40
C TRP A 304 -45.53 23.04 2.06
N GLY A 305 -44.29 23.28 1.60
CA GLY A 305 -43.78 24.62 1.28
C GLY A 305 -43.22 24.72 -0.13
N LEU A 306 -43.23 25.93 -0.68
CA LEU A 306 -42.85 26.29 -2.04
C LEU A 306 -42.27 27.70 -2.07
N ASP A 307 -41.05 27.84 -2.58
CA ASP A 307 -40.53 29.16 -2.93
C ASP A 307 -39.89 29.17 -4.32
N MET A 308 -40.35 30.10 -5.14
CA MET A 308 -39.88 30.30 -6.50
C MET A 308 -39.16 31.65 -6.56
N LEU A 309 -37.86 31.62 -6.86
CA LEU A 309 -37.04 32.83 -7.07
C LEU A 309 -37.39 33.51 -8.39
N ASP A 310 -37.52 32.70 -9.44
CA ASP A 310 -37.78 33.16 -10.79
C ASP A 310 -38.48 32.07 -11.61
N ALA A 311 -38.72 32.34 -12.90
CA ALA A 311 -39.40 31.42 -13.79
C ALA A 311 -38.63 30.11 -14.08
N THR A 312 -37.38 30.01 -13.63
CA THR A 312 -36.45 28.92 -13.88
C THR A 312 -35.86 28.28 -12.63
N HIS A 313 -36.01 28.88 -11.44
CA HIS A 313 -35.42 28.38 -10.20
C HIS A 313 -36.41 28.46 -9.04
N GLY A 314 -36.50 27.38 -8.28
CA GLY A 314 -37.31 27.34 -7.06
C GLY A 314 -37.29 25.96 -6.40
N TRP A 315 -37.79 25.93 -5.18
CA TRP A 315 -37.83 24.74 -4.33
C TRP A 315 -39.24 24.41 -3.89
N ALA A 316 -39.52 23.12 -3.77
CA ALA A 316 -40.73 22.60 -3.14
C ALA A 316 -40.34 21.52 -2.14
N VAL A 317 -40.85 21.60 -0.92
CA VAL A 317 -40.43 20.76 0.20
C VAL A 317 -41.60 20.03 0.85
N GLY A 318 -41.35 18.87 1.48
CA GLY A 318 -42.40 18.13 2.17
C GLY A 318 -42.08 16.69 2.56
N GLY A 319 -43.09 15.92 2.94
CA GLY A 319 -43.09 14.46 2.85
C GLY A 319 -42.85 13.60 4.10
N PHE A 320 -42.98 12.28 3.84
CA PHE A 320 -42.50 11.08 4.56
C PHE A 320 -42.27 9.99 3.47
N LEU A 321 -41.05 9.99 2.91
CA LEU A 321 -40.41 9.12 1.89
C LEU A 321 -41.00 8.90 0.48
N PRO A 322 -40.13 8.78 -0.57
CA PRO A 322 -38.73 9.26 -0.67
C PRO A 322 -38.65 10.64 -1.35
N ALA A 323 -37.69 11.47 -0.95
CA ALA A 323 -37.45 12.89 -1.26
C ALA A 323 -38.39 13.93 -0.60
N ALA A 324 -37.76 14.90 0.08
CA ALA A 324 -38.37 15.98 0.84
C ALA A 324 -37.88 17.39 0.45
N ILE A 325 -37.04 17.51 -0.58
CA ILE A 325 -36.70 18.77 -1.25
C ILE A 325 -36.62 18.54 -2.75
N ARG A 326 -37.37 19.33 -3.51
CA ARG A 326 -37.43 19.33 -4.97
C ARG A 326 -36.90 20.66 -5.48
N TYR A 327 -36.09 20.61 -6.53
CA TYR A 327 -35.56 21.80 -7.19
C TYR A 327 -36.05 21.86 -8.64
N PHE A 328 -36.57 23.02 -9.03
CA PHE A 328 -36.92 23.31 -10.41
C PHE A 328 -35.71 23.92 -11.13
N ASN A 329 -35.28 23.29 -12.22
CA ASN A 329 -34.10 23.71 -13.00
C ASN A 329 -34.46 24.47 -14.29
N GLY A 330 -35.67 25.00 -14.38
CA GLY A 330 -36.20 25.70 -15.55
C GLY A 330 -36.86 24.79 -16.58
N SER A 331 -36.80 23.47 -16.37
CA SER A 331 -37.45 22.49 -17.25
C SER A 331 -38.19 21.38 -16.51
N SER A 332 -37.67 20.94 -15.35
CA SER A 332 -38.22 19.82 -14.58
C SER A 332 -37.91 19.95 -13.10
N TRP A 333 -38.74 19.33 -12.26
CA TRP A 333 -38.44 19.13 -10.85
C TRP A 333 -37.55 17.90 -10.65
N ALA A 334 -36.45 18.09 -9.93
CA ALA A 334 -35.52 17.03 -9.54
C ALA A 334 -35.43 16.92 -8.02
N GLY A 335 -35.22 15.71 -7.50
CA GLY A 335 -34.91 15.53 -6.07
C GLY A 335 -33.52 16.03 -5.75
N GLN A 336 -33.38 16.71 -4.61
CA GLN A 336 -32.10 17.02 -4.01
C GLN A 336 -31.91 16.19 -2.73
N TYR A 337 -30.69 15.70 -2.53
CA TYR A 337 -30.33 14.93 -1.34
C TYR A 337 -30.29 15.84 -0.11
N CYS A 338 -30.87 15.38 0.99
CA CYS A 338 -30.88 16.07 2.28
C CYS A 338 -30.27 15.16 3.36
N PRO A 339 -29.16 15.57 4.02
CA PRO A 339 -28.50 14.74 5.02
C PRO A 339 -29.31 14.63 6.32
N ALA A 340 -29.18 13.48 6.98
CA ALA A 340 -29.71 13.24 8.33
C ALA A 340 -29.05 14.15 9.38
N THR A 341 -29.72 14.38 10.51
CA THR A 341 -29.26 15.28 11.57
C THR A 341 -29.05 14.62 12.94
N TYR A 342 -29.05 13.28 13.04
CA TYR A 342 -28.84 12.58 14.32
C TYR A 342 -27.41 12.74 14.84
N ASN A 343 -27.17 12.97 16.13
CA ASN A 343 -25.81 12.83 16.64
C ASN A 343 -25.54 11.36 16.96
N LEU A 344 -24.48 10.82 16.37
CA LEU A 344 -24.05 9.47 16.66
C LEU A 344 -23.19 9.49 17.91
N SER A 345 -23.54 8.66 18.88
CA SER A 345 -22.94 8.65 20.22
C SER A 345 -21.94 7.52 20.41
N GLY A 346 -22.16 6.37 19.74
CA GLY A 346 -21.26 5.21 19.79
C GLY A 346 -21.18 4.49 18.45
N LEU A 347 -20.09 3.74 18.26
CA LEU A 347 -19.73 2.94 17.10
C LEU A 347 -19.19 1.58 17.51
N SER A 348 -19.56 0.55 16.76
CA SER A 348 -18.88 -0.74 16.81
C SER A 348 -18.69 -1.29 15.41
N ALA A 349 -17.48 -1.76 15.10
CA ALA A 349 -17.14 -2.28 13.79
C ALA A 349 -16.50 -3.67 13.94
N LEU A 350 -17.09 -4.67 13.30
CA LEU A 350 -16.59 -6.04 13.33
C LEU A 350 -15.51 -6.27 12.28
N ASP A 351 -15.72 -5.68 11.11
CA ASP A 351 -14.83 -5.78 9.96
C ASP A 351 -15.09 -4.64 8.96
N THR A 352 -14.47 -4.72 7.79
CA THR A 352 -14.55 -3.74 6.72
C THR A 352 -15.93 -3.54 6.09
N SER A 353 -16.90 -4.38 6.45
CA SER A 353 -18.24 -4.48 5.87
C SER A 353 -19.37 -4.62 6.90
N HIS A 354 -19.07 -4.52 8.20
CA HIS A 354 -20.08 -4.60 9.25
C HIS A 354 -19.80 -3.53 10.30
N LEU A 355 -20.46 -2.39 10.13
CA LEU A 355 -20.43 -1.24 11.02
C LEU A 355 -21.78 -1.10 11.73
N TYR A 356 -21.77 -0.68 12.99
CA TYR A 356 -22.95 -0.33 13.76
C TYR A 356 -22.74 1.03 14.43
N ALA A 357 -23.78 1.85 14.46
CA ALA A 357 -23.75 3.15 15.14
C ALA A 357 -25.07 3.38 15.87
N CYS A 358 -25.04 3.99 17.05
CA CYS A 358 -26.24 4.40 17.78
C CYS A 358 -26.34 5.93 17.86
N ALA A 359 -27.56 6.43 17.96
CA ALA A 359 -27.84 7.86 18.04
C ALA A 359 -28.43 8.28 19.38
N ASP A 360 -28.14 9.52 19.76
CA ASP A 360 -28.62 10.17 20.98
C ASP A 360 -30.10 10.57 20.95
N ASN A 361 -30.89 10.12 19.96
CA ASN A 361 -32.29 10.49 19.78
C ASN A 361 -33.13 9.36 19.18
N ALA A 362 -34.30 9.11 19.78
CA ALA A 362 -35.35 8.23 19.28
C ALA A 362 -34.95 6.76 19.03
N GLY A 363 -33.95 6.25 19.74
CA GLY A 363 -33.54 4.84 19.71
C GLY A 363 -33.12 4.37 18.31
N LYS A 364 -32.43 5.24 17.57
CA LYS A 364 -31.99 4.93 16.21
C LYS A 364 -30.64 4.21 16.24
N VAL A 365 -30.60 3.08 15.55
CA VAL A 365 -29.39 2.29 15.33
C VAL A 365 -29.19 2.11 13.84
N PHE A 366 -27.95 2.28 13.39
CA PHE A 366 -27.52 2.15 12.02
C PHE A 366 -26.67 0.91 11.86
N THR A 367 -26.77 0.27 10.71
CA THR A 367 -25.83 -0.76 10.26
C THR A 367 -25.21 -0.32 8.94
N GLY A 368 -23.97 -0.69 8.65
CA GLY A 368 -23.30 -0.29 7.42
C GLY A 368 -22.42 -1.36 6.82
N ASP A 369 -22.28 -1.30 5.50
CA ASP A 369 -21.47 -2.22 4.69
C ASP A 369 -20.04 -1.69 4.42
N GLY A 370 -19.67 -0.60 5.10
CA GLY A 370 -18.41 0.09 4.91
C GLY A 370 -18.35 1.02 3.70
N SER A 371 -19.46 1.18 2.97
CA SER A 371 -19.69 2.22 1.97
C SER A 371 -20.93 3.09 2.24
N SER A 372 -22.00 2.50 2.76
CA SER A 372 -23.23 3.18 3.16
C SER A 372 -23.70 2.74 4.54
N LEU A 373 -24.59 3.53 5.13
CA LEU A 373 -25.34 3.16 6.33
C LEU A 373 -26.81 2.95 5.96
N ASP A 374 -27.44 2.06 6.69
CA ASP A 374 -28.85 1.74 6.66
C ASP A 374 -29.43 1.81 8.07
N LEU A 375 -30.69 2.22 8.19
CA LEU A 375 -31.39 2.25 9.47
C LEU A 375 -31.85 0.83 9.84
N MET A 376 -31.53 0.38 11.05
CA MET A 376 -32.08 -0.85 11.61
C MET A 376 -33.48 -0.59 12.17
N ASP A 377 -34.51 -0.74 11.33
CA ASP A 377 -35.91 -0.47 11.68
C ASP A 377 -36.75 -1.76 11.85
N PRO A 378 -37.58 -1.89 12.92
CA PRO A 378 -37.68 -0.98 14.06
C PRO A 378 -36.44 -1.03 14.95
N GLY A 379 -35.96 0.14 15.36
CA GLY A 379 -34.93 0.27 16.39
C GLY A 379 -35.47 0.08 17.82
N PRO A 380 -34.61 0.17 18.85
CA PRO A 380 -35.04 0.21 20.24
C PRO A 380 -36.11 1.29 20.50
N PRO A 381 -37.27 0.95 21.08
CA PRO A 381 -38.31 1.93 21.41
C PRO A 381 -37.84 3.04 22.37
N ASN A 382 -37.98 4.30 21.95
CA ASN A 382 -37.81 5.54 22.73
C ASN A 382 -36.60 5.55 23.68
N GLY A 383 -35.43 6.03 23.24
CA GLY A 383 -34.28 6.27 24.11
C GLY A 383 -33.18 7.10 23.46
N ASN A 384 -32.45 7.89 24.25
CA ASN A 384 -31.18 8.46 23.80
C ASN A 384 -30.12 7.40 24.03
N LEU A 385 -29.58 6.82 22.96
CA LEU A 385 -28.52 5.83 23.09
C LEU A 385 -27.19 6.56 23.35
N ARG A 386 -26.32 5.94 24.13
CA ARG A 386 -25.02 6.47 24.54
C ARG A 386 -23.89 5.68 23.90
N ASP A 387 -24.04 4.36 23.87
CA ASP A 387 -23.01 3.47 23.34
C ASP A 387 -23.62 2.21 22.71
N ILE A 388 -22.84 1.53 21.87
CA ILE A 388 -23.22 0.35 21.13
C ILE A 388 -22.02 -0.58 20.97
N ASP A 389 -22.21 -1.87 21.20
CA ASP A 389 -21.18 -2.85 20.90
C ASP A 389 -21.74 -4.11 20.24
N ALA A 390 -21.11 -4.51 19.14
CA ALA A 390 -21.53 -5.61 18.30
C ALA A 390 -20.55 -6.77 18.43
N LEU A 391 -21.08 -7.96 18.69
CA LEU A 391 -20.31 -9.21 18.68
C LEU A 391 -20.36 -9.89 17.31
N ASN A 392 -21.51 -9.80 16.65
CA ASN A 392 -21.75 -10.28 15.30
C ASN A 392 -23.04 -9.64 14.74
N ALA A 393 -23.37 -9.94 13.48
CA ALA A 393 -24.54 -9.37 12.81
C ALA A 393 -25.91 -9.74 13.41
N SER A 394 -25.96 -10.66 14.37
CA SER A 394 -27.17 -11.07 15.07
C SER A 394 -27.06 -10.90 16.59
N TYR A 395 -26.04 -10.19 17.08
CA TYR A 395 -25.81 -10.00 18.51
C TYR A 395 -25.18 -8.63 18.75
N VAL A 396 -26.03 -7.63 19.03
CA VAL A 396 -25.64 -6.23 19.19
C VAL A 396 -26.26 -5.65 20.46
N TRP A 397 -25.42 -5.08 21.31
CA TRP A 397 -25.81 -4.41 22.54
C TRP A 397 -25.87 -2.91 22.35
N THR A 398 -26.85 -2.24 22.95
CA THR A 398 -26.82 -0.78 23.06
C THR A 398 -27.37 -0.32 24.41
N VAL A 399 -26.79 0.77 24.90
CA VAL A 399 -27.08 1.38 26.20
C VAL A 399 -27.44 2.83 26.05
N GLY A 400 -28.14 3.40 27.04
CA GLY A 400 -28.35 4.83 27.10
C GLY A 400 -29.28 5.31 28.21
N ASP A 401 -29.89 6.48 27.98
CA ASP A 401 -30.66 7.22 28.98
C ASP A 401 -31.93 6.47 29.40
N VAL A 402 -32.36 6.73 30.63
CA VAL A 402 -33.58 6.14 31.19
C VAL A 402 -34.84 6.70 30.52
N THR A 403 -35.62 5.85 29.84
CA THR A 403 -36.97 6.18 29.35
C THR A 403 -38.04 5.40 30.13
N GLY A 404 -38.40 5.92 31.31
CA GLY A 404 -39.37 5.29 32.21
C GLY A 404 -38.73 4.65 33.45
N PRO A 405 -39.29 3.56 34.02
CA PRO A 405 -38.79 2.98 35.26
C PRO A 405 -37.51 2.12 35.13
N ASP A 406 -37.13 1.73 33.90
CA ASP A 406 -35.94 0.91 33.63
C ASP A 406 -35.06 1.60 32.57
N PRO A 407 -33.72 1.52 32.66
CA PRO A 407 -32.82 2.15 31.70
C PRO A 407 -32.91 1.54 30.30
N SER A 408 -32.36 2.28 29.34
CA SER A 408 -32.28 1.86 27.94
C SER A 408 -31.12 0.89 27.75
N LEU A 409 -31.29 -0.36 28.18
CA LEU A 409 -30.37 -1.46 27.92
C LEU A 409 -31.05 -2.48 27.00
N TRP A 410 -30.54 -2.61 25.78
CA TRP A 410 -31.17 -3.37 24.72
C TRP A 410 -30.20 -4.34 24.07
N LEU A 411 -30.70 -5.52 23.72
CA LEU A 411 -29.97 -6.55 23.01
C LEU A 411 -30.71 -6.92 21.72
N TYR A 412 -30.03 -6.82 20.58
CA TYR A 412 -30.51 -7.32 19.30
C TYR A 412 -30.05 -8.76 19.11
N HIS A 413 -30.99 -9.72 19.11
CA HIS A 413 -30.67 -11.15 19.02
C HIS A 413 -31.86 -12.02 18.59
N GLY A 414 -31.62 -13.32 18.36
CA GLY A 414 -32.65 -14.31 18.03
C GLY A 414 -32.66 -14.76 16.57
N SER A 415 -33.76 -15.37 16.12
CA SER A 415 -33.92 -15.86 14.73
C SER A 415 -35.40 -15.81 14.30
N PRO A 416 -35.84 -14.78 13.53
CA PRO A 416 -35.02 -13.65 13.07
C PRO A 416 -34.61 -12.72 14.24
N PRO A 417 -33.46 -12.02 14.14
CA PRO A 417 -33.01 -11.16 15.23
C PRO A 417 -33.94 -9.95 15.42
N ALA A 418 -34.19 -9.59 16.68
CA ALA A 418 -35.02 -8.46 17.09
C ALA A 418 -34.49 -7.82 18.38
N TRP A 419 -34.85 -6.56 18.63
CA TRP A 419 -34.48 -5.85 19.86
C TRP A 419 -35.31 -6.35 21.05
N GLU A 420 -34.61 -6.80 22.09
CA GLU A 420 -35.15 -7.17 23.40
C GLU A 420 -34.69 -6.15 24.46
N LYS A 421 -35.62 -5.63 25.26
CA LYS A 421 -35.28 -4.82 26.44
C LYS A 421 -34.81 -5.74 27.55
N MET A 422 -33.62 -5.50 28.08
CA MET A 422 -33.11 -6.28 29.20
C MET A 422 -33.77 -5.78 30.50
N VAL A 423 -34.43 -6.70 31.21
CA VAL A 423 -35.16 -6.42 32.46
C VAL A 423 -34.47 -7.05 33.66
N GLY A 424 -34.79 -6.55 34.87
CA GLY A 424 -34.31 -7.15 36.13
C GLY A 424 -32.88 -6.77 36.51
N VAL A 425 -32.39 -5.63 36.02
CA VAL A 425 -31.06 -5.13 36.36
C VAL A 425 -31.06 -4.60 37.81
N PRO A 426 -30.12 -5.04 38.66
CA PRO A 426 -30.07 -4.65 40.06
C PRO A 426 -29.43 -3.26 40.23
N TYR A 427 -30.26 -2.21 40.29
CA TYR A 427 -29.78 -0.85 40.61
C TYR A 427 -29.68 -0.61 42.12
N GLY A 428 -28.62 0.09 42.53
CA GLY A 428 -28.57 0.77 43.82
C GLY A 428 -29.60 1.91 43.88
N SER A 429 -29.90 2.42 45.08
CA SER A 429 -30.74 3.61 45.24
C SER A 429 -29.94 4.86 44.87
N PRO A 430 -30.44 5.75 43.98
CA PRO A 430 -31.76 5.75 43.34
C PRO A 430 -31.87 4.88 42.06
N PRO A 431 -33.08 4.38 41.74
CA PRO A 431 -33.33 3.35 40.70
C PRO A 431 -33.26 3.84 39.24
N TYR A 432 -32.65 5.01 38.98
CA TYR A 432 -32.59 5.63 37.65
C TYR A 432 -31.14 6.01 37.35
N GLN A 433 -30.42 5.15 36.64
CA GLN A 433 -29.03 5.39 36.29
C GLN A 433 -28.87 5.30 34.79
N ASN A 434 -28.36 6.37 34.19
CA ASN A 434 -27.89 6.35 32.81
C ASN A 434 -26.71 5.40 32.70
N ILE A 435 -26.72 4.59 31.65
CA ILE A 435 -25.59 3.75 31.28
C ILE A 435 -24.90 4.43 30.12
N GLU A 436 -23.62 4.75 30.30
CA GLU A 436 -22.85 5.61 29.42
C GLU A 436 -22.00 4.82 28.43
N ALA A 437 -21.50 3.65 28.82
CA ALA A 437 -20.68 2.80 27.95
C ALA A 437 -20.95 1.30 28.17
N ILE A 438 -20.74 0.50 27.13
CA ILE A 438 -20.87 -0.96 27.13
C ILE A 438 -19.75 -1.60 26.31
N ASP A 439 -19.21 -2.71 26.80
CA ASP A 439 -18.24 -3.53 26.05
C ASP A 439 -18.57 -5.02 26.24
N ALA A 440 -18.77 -5.73 25.13
CA ALA A 440 -19.19 -7.11 25.10
C ALA A 440 -18.07 -8.02 24.57
N MET A 441 -17.76 -9.07 25.33
CA MET A 441 -16.73 -10.05 24.96
C MET A 441 -17.32 -11.31 24.32
N SER A 442 -18.56 -11.65 24.68
CA SER A 442 -19.28 -12.81 24.15
C SER A 442 -20.77 -12.66 24.41
N GLU A 443 -21.59 -13.55 23.82
CA GLU A 443 -23.04 -13.60 24.09
C GLU A 443 -23.37 -13.78 25.59
N SER A 444 -22.41 -14.27 26.38
CA SER A 444 -22.54 -14.52 27.82
C SER A 444 -21.70 -13.62 28.72
N ASP A 445 -21.00 -12.62 28.17
CA ASP A 445 -20.08 -11.77 28.94
C ASP A 445 -20.05 -10.35 28.37
N ALA A 446 -20.62 -9.39 29.11
CA ALA A 446 -20.63 -7.98 28.75
C ALA A 446 -20.59 -7.09 30.00
N TRP A 447 -19.95 -5.93 29.89
CA TRP A 447 -19.76 -4.98 30.98
C TRP A 447 -20.35 -3.64 30.60
N ALA A 448 -21.07 -3.00 31.52
CA ALA A 448 -21.67 -1.70 31.29
C ALA A 448 -21.47 -0.79 32.51
N VAL A 449 -21.19 0.48 32.25
CA VAL A 449 -20.88 1.47 33.30
C VAL A 449 -21.71 2.73 33.15
N GLY A 450 -21.85 3.48 34.24
CA GLY A 450 -22.63 4.72 34.21
C GLY A 450 -22.56 5.55 35.50
N VAL A 451 -23.64 6.28 35.75
CA VAL A 451 -23.69 7.32 36.80
C VAL A 451 -24.01 6.78 38.19
N ASN A 452 -23.38 7.33 39.23
CA ASN A 452 -23.47 6.91 40.64
C ASN A 452 -22.86 5.53 40.95
N ASP A 453 -21.57 5.38 40.68
CA ASP A 453 -20.76 4.17 40.96
C ASP A 453 -21.16 2.92 40.15
N THR A 454 -22.03 3.06 39.15
CA THR A 454 -22.63 1.92 38.43
C THR A 454 -21.61 1.18 37.58
N CYS A 455 -21.41 -0.09 37.91
CA CYS A 455 -20.79 -1.07 37.02
C CYS A 455 -21.60 -2.36 37.09
N ILE A 456 -22.10 -2.84 35.96
CA ILE A 456 -22.91 -4.05 35.86
C ILE A 456 -22.26 -5.05 34.91
N HIS A 457 -22.40 -6.33 35.24
CA HIS A 457 -21.84 -7.44 34.48
C HIS A 457 -22.92 -8.42 34.02
N TRP A 458 -22.94 -8.76 32.75
CA TRP A 458 -23.79 -9.80 32.17
C TRP A 458 -23.04 -11.12 32.18
N ALA A 459 -23.57 -12.10 32.91
CA ALA A 459 -23.01 -13.45 32.99
C ALA A 459 -23.84 -14.49 32.21
N GLY A 460 -24.49 -14.07 31.11
CA GLY A 460 -25.27 -14.95 30.21
C GLY A 460 -26.70 -15.28 30.64
N VAL A 461 -27.13 -14.85 31.82
CA VAL A 461 -28.51 -15.13 32.33
C VAL A 461 -29.17 -13.88 32.88
N SER A 462 -28.45 -13.10 33.68
CA SER A 462 -28.94 -11.87 34.29
C SER A 462 -27.78 -10.91 34.51
N TRP A 463 -28.10 -9.61 34.51
CA TRP A 463 -27.17 -8.57 34.96
C TRP A 463 -26.97 -8.63 36.46
N ILE A 464 -25.72 -8.48 36.91
CA ILE A 464 -25.35 -8.39 38.33
C ILE A 464 -24.64 -7.06 38.58
N THR A 465 -24.89 -6.46 39.75
CA THR A 465 -24.14 -5.30 40.22
C THR A 465 -22.71 -5.74 40.54
N PHE A 466 -21.73 -5.02 40.00
CA PHE A 466 -20.31 -5.30 40.15
C PHE A 466 -19.52 -4.00 40.40
N ASP A 467 -20.07 -3.13 41.24
CA ASP A 467 -19.57 -1.77 41.46
C ASP A 467 -18.14 -1.77 42.07
N PRO A 468 -17.20 -1.00 41.48
CA PRO A 468 -15.92 -0.74 42.11
C PRO A 468 -16.08 0.22 43.30
N PRO A 469 -15.34 0.05 44.41
CA PRO A 469 -15.53 0.87 45.60
C PRO A 469 -15.24 2.36 45.35
N GLY A 470 -16.26 3.22 45.50
CA GLY A 470 -16.14 4.68 45.48
C GLY A 470 -15.64 5.23 44.14
N ALA A 471 -16.26 4.83 43.04
CA ALA A 471 -15.84 5.11 41.67
C ALA A 471 -16.33 6.46 41.11
N GLY A 472 -17.39 7.05 41.67
CA GLY A 472 -18.05 8.22 41.10
C GLY A 472 -18.83 7.87 39.83
N ASN A 473 -19.04 8.85 38.95
CA ASN A 473 -19.61 8.55 37.63
C ASN A 473 -18.52 7.94 36.74
N LEU A 474 -18.88 6.88 36.03
CA LEU A 474 -18.05 6.19 35.06
C LEU A 474 -18.57 6.47 33.65
N TRP A 475 -17.65 6.76 32.74
CA TRP A 475 -17.95 7.21 31.38
C TRP A 475 -17.49 6.23 30.30
N GLY A 476 -16.48 5.39 30.59
CA GLY A 476 -15.93 4.44 29.63
C GLY A 476 -15.54 3.13 30.27
N VAL A 477 -15.69 2.04 29.52
CA VAL A 477 -15.30 0.67 29.90
C VAL A 477 -14.59 0.00 28.73
N HIS A 478 -13.55 -0.79 29.03
CA HIS A 478 -12.92 -1.67 28.04
C HIS A 478 -12.50 -2.98 28.70
N ALA A 479 -13.12 -4.08 28.27
CA ALA A 479 -12.83 -5.44 28.65
C ALA A 479 -11.95 -6.09 27.58
N ARG A 480 -10.81 -6.67 27.96
CA ARG A 480 -10.00 -7.51 27.04
C ARG A 480 -10.26 -9.00 27.20
N ALA A 481 -10.74 -9.35 28.38
CA ALA A 481 -11.13 -10.69 28.78
C ALA A 481 -12.07 -10.58 29.98
N ALA A 482 -12.79 -11.68 30.29
CA ALA A 482 -13.68 -11.79 31.46
C ALA A 482 -13.04 -11.36 32.81
N GLY A 483 -11.71 -11.35 32.90
CA GLY A 483 -10.95 -10.92 34.07
C GLY A 483 -9.89 -9.85 33.77
N ASP A 484 -10.07 -9.03 32.75
CA ASP A 484 -9.19 -7.88 32.47
C ASP A 484 -10.07 -6.73 31.97
N VAL A 485 -10.61 -5.94 32.91
CA VAL A 485 -11.60 -4.88 32.63
C VAL A 485 -11.13 -3.56 33.21
N TRP A 486 -11.10 -2.52 32.38
CA TRP A 486 -10.68 -1.17 32.74
C TRP A 486 -11.86 -0.22 32.65
N VAL A 487 -12.06 0.60 33.68
CA VAL A 487 -13.13 1.61 33.71
C VAL A 487 -12.56 2.98 34.07
N VAL A 488 -13.13 4.02 33.45
CA VAL A 488 -12.69 5.41 33.64
C VAL A 488 -13.85 6.33 33.98
N GLY A 489 -13.57 7.39 34.72
CA GLY A 489 -14.61 8.27 35.25
C GLY A 489 -14.16 9.66 35.68
N ASP A 490 -14.99 10.30 36.49
CA ASP A 490 -14.76 11.64 37.01
C ASP A 490 -13.45 11.76 37.81
N SER A 491 -12.86 12.96 37.81
CA SER A 491 -11.68 13.28 38.64
C SER A 491 -10.46 12.37 38.40
N GLY A 492 -10.19 12.00 37.14
CA GLY A 492 -9.04 11.17 36.76
C GLY A 492 -9.15 9.70 37.16
N ARG A 493 -10.35 9.22 37.53
CA ARG A 493 -10.55 7.87 38.05
C ARG A 493 -10.23 6.82 36.99
N VAL A 494 -9.39 5.85 37.36
CA VAL A 494 -9.12 4.64 36.58
C VAL A 494 -9.12 3.43 37.51
N ILE A 495 -9.94 2.43 37.20
CA ILE A 495 -10.10 1.23 38.05
C ILE A 495 -9.94 -0.01 37.18
N HIS A 496 -9.18 -1.00 37.65
CA HIS A 496 -8.87 -2.23 36.94
C HIS A 496 -9.41 -3.46 37.67
N PHE A 497 -10.08 -4.35 36.96
CA PHE A 497 -10.46 -5.67 37.44
C PHE A 497 -9.54 -6.74 36.85
N ASP A 498 -8.81 -7.44 37.70
CA ASP A 498 -7.83 -8.46 37.32
C ASP A 498 -8.40 -9.90 37.26
N GLY A 499 -9.73 -10.01 37.28
CA GLY A 499 -10.44 -11.30 37.37
C GLY A 499 -10.68 -11.78 38.79
N THR A 500 -10.08 -11.13 39.79
CA THR A 500 -10.26 -11.47 41.20
C THR A 500 -10.75 -10.29 42.03
N ALA A 501 -10.22 -9.09 41.81
CA ALA A 501 -10.56 -7.90 42.57
C ALA A 501 -10.40 -6.63 41.75
N TRP A 502 -11.09 -5.57 42.19
CA TRP A 502 -10.89 -4.22 41.69
C TRP A 502 -9.67 -3.57 42.37
N SER A 503 -8.78 -2.94 41.59
CA SER A 503 -7.71 -2.05 42.05
C SER A 503 -7.87 -0.64 41.49
N ASP A 504 -7.47 0.34 42.30
CA ASP A 504 -7.43 1.75 41.89
C ASP A 504 -6.08 2.04 41.23
N GLU A 505 -6.12 2.31 39.93
CA GLU A 505 -4.95 2.59 39.10
C GLU A 505 -4.93 4.07 38.69
N SER A 506 -5.64 4.96 39.39
CA SER A 506 -5.83 6.34 38.96
C SER A 506 -4.50 7.13 38.85
N PRO A 507 -4.23 7.81 37.73
CA PRO A 507 -3.14 8.79 37.64
C PRO A 507 -3.42 10.01 38.54
N ALA A 508 -2.36 10.75 38.88
CA ALA A 508 -2.47 11.97 39.71
C ALA A 508 -2.98 13.19 38.91
N ILE A 509 -4.14 13.06 38.28
CA ILE A 509 -4.85 14.10 37.51
C ILE A 509 -6.27 14.28 38.06
N LEU A 510 -6.93 15.38 37.70
CA LEU A 510 -8.30 15.69 38.14
C LEU A 510 -9.29 15.85 36.98
N ASP A 511 -8.82 15.69 35.75
CA ASP A 511 -9.65 15.81 34.54
C ASP A 511 -10.58 14.60 34.44
N THR A 512 -11.85 14.79 34.03
CA THR A 512 -12.78 13.67 33.78
C THR A 512 -12.35 12.88 32.55
N MET A 513 -12.26 11.56 32.67
CA MET A 513 -11.87 10.67 31.57
C MET A 513 -13.11 10.05 30.93
N TYR A 514 -13.22 10.16 29.61
CA TYR A 514 -14.39 9.70 28.82
C TYR A 514 -14.13 8.37 28.11
N GLY A 515 -12.95 8.20 27.51
CA GLY A 515 -12.59 7.01 26.75
C GLY A 515 -11.47 6.20 27.39
N VAL A 516 -11.52 4.87 27.25
CA VAL A 516 -10.47 3.94 27.66
C VAL A 516 -10.26 2.86 26.60
N HIS A 517 -9.01 2.55 26.31
CA HIS A 517 -8.66 1.46 25.42
C HIS A 517 -7.43 0.72 25.94
N ALA A 518 -7.61 -0.55 26.30
CA ALA A 518 -6.51 -1.39 26.76
C ALA A 518 -6.00 -2.23 25.58
N ILE A 519 -4.73 -2.05 25.20
CA ILE A 519 -4.06 -2.85 24.17
C ILE A 519 -3.45 -4.11 24.80
N SER A 520 -2.84 -3.94 25.97
CA SER A 520 -2.30 -5.00 26.82
C SER A 520 -2.56 -4.68 28.29
N THR A 521 -2.32 -5.66 29.19
CA THR A 521 -2.28 -5.39 30.64
C THR A 521 -1.21 -4.37 31.04
N THR A 522 -0.30 -4.02 30.12
CA THR A 522 0.81 -3.08 30.30
C THR A 522 0.78 -1.93 29.30
N SER A 523 -0.34 -1.73 28.61
CA SER A 523 -0.52 -0.64 27.65
C SER A 523 -1.99 -0.28 27.61
N VAL A 524 -2.35 0.70 28.43
CA VAL A 524 -3.72 1.21 28.57
C VAL A 524 -3.70 2.70 28.26
N TRP A 525 -4.63 3.12 27.42
CA TRP A 525 -4.78 4.50 27.00
C TRP A 525 -6.10 5.04 27.50
N ILE A 526 -6.07 6.25 28.05
CA ILE A 526 -7.28 6.95 28.51
C ILE A 526 -7.28 8.35 27.93
N ALA A 527 -8.46 8.88 27.63
CA ALA A 527 -8.62 10.23 27.13
C ALA A 527 -9.85 10.91 27.73
N GLY A 528 -9.82 12.23 27.83
CA GLY A 528 -10.87 12.96 28.51
C GLY A 528 -10.85 14.48 28.32
N ALA A 529 -11.34 15.17 29.34
CA ALA A 529 -11.55 16.61 29.35
C ALA A 529 -10.27 17.42 29.04
N ASP A 530 -10.46 18.58 28.41
CA ASP A 530 -9.38 19.51 28.03
C ASP A 530 -8.24 18.86 27.22
N GLY A 531 -8.56 17.86 26.40
CA GLY A 531 -7.63 17.19 25.49
C GLY A 531 -6.65 16.25 26.19
N ARG A 532 -6.91 15.88 27.45
CA ARG A 532 -6.03 15.03 28.24
C ARG A 532 -5.95 13.63 27.64
N VAL A 533 -4.73 13.13 27.47
CA VAL A 533 -4.46 11.72 27.11
C VAL A 533 -3.33 11.16 27.97
N MET A 534 -3.52 9.97 28.54
CA MET A 534 -2.51 9.29 29.35
C MET A 534 -2.26 7.85 28.85
N GLU A 535 -1.02 7.39 28.93
CA GLU A 535 -0.58 6.01 28.62
C GLU A 535 -0.04 5.33 29.88
N TYR A 536 -0.62 4.19 30.26
CA TYR A 536 -0.09 3.31 31.30
C TYR A 536 0.87 2.29 30.68
N ASP A 537 2.10 2.22 31.16
CA ASP A 537 3.14 1.31 30.64
C ASP A 537 3.24 -0.04 31.40
N GLY A 538 2.27 -0.35 32.26
CA GLY A 538 2.31 -1.49 33.18
C GLY A 538 2.93 -1.18 34.54
N SER A 539 3.42 0.05 34.73
CA SER A 539 3.97 0.48 36.02
C SER A 539 3.60 1.91 36.38
N THR A 540 3.59 2.82 35.41
CA THR A 540 3.37 4.25 35.61
C THR A 540 2.58 4.85 34.45
N TRP A 541 1.88 5.94 34.76
CA TRP A 541 1.17 6.74 33.76
C TRP A 541 2.06 7.83 33.20
N HIS A 542 2.02 7.97 31.87
CA HIS A 542 2.73 9.00 31.11
C HIS A 542 1.72 9.92 30.45
N ASP A 543 1.92 11.23 30.60
CA ASP A 543 1.14 12.22 29.85
C ASP A 543 1.52 12.16 28.37
N ARG A 544 0.51 11.89 27.54
CA ARG A 544 0.57 11.81 26.09
C ARG A 544 -0.36 12.82 25.45
N SER A 545 -0.74 13.89 26.13
CA SER A 545 -1.72 14.84 25.62
C SER A 545 -1.21 15.54 24.34
N PRO A 546 -2.02 15.61 23.27
CA PRO A 546 -1.70 16.40 22.08
C PRO A 546 -1.55 17.89 22.42
N ALA A 547 -0.44 18.50 21.99
CA ALA A 547 -0.12 19.89 22.37
C ALA A 547 -1.03 20.96 21.74
N ALA A 548 -1.80 20.60 20.72
CA ALA A 548 -2.62 21.51 19.93
C ALA A 548 -4.13 21.21 19.97
N PHE A 549 -4.55 20.17 20.69
CA PHE A 549 -5.98 19.84 20.84
C PHE A 549 -6.66 20.84 21.78
N ASN A 550 -7.82 21.35 21.39
CA ASN A 550 -8.58 22.36 22.13
C ASN A 550 -10.05 21.94 22.31
N GLY A 551 -10.33 21.14 23.33
CA GLY A 551 -11.66 20.66 23.71
C GLY A 551 -11.60 19.31 24.41
N ASP A 552 -12.74 18.64 24.57
CA ASP A 552 -12.80 17.29 25.16
C ASP A 552 -12.52 16.20 24.11
N ILE A 553 -11.79 15.15 24.50
CA ILE A 553 -11.65 13.90 23.73
C ILE A 553 -12.66 12.88 24.28
N TYR A 554 -13.60 12.46 23.45
CA TYR A 554 -14.70 11.57 23.85
C TYR A 554 -14.34 10.09 23.73
N SER A 555 -13.56 9.71 22.73
CA SER A 555 -13.21 8.31 22.47
C SER A 555 -11.75 8.15 22.05
N ILE A 556 -11.21 6.97 22.36
CA ILE A 556 -9.85 6.56 22.05
C ILE A 556 -9.85 5.08 21.63
N SER A 557 -9.11 4.75 20.57
CA SER A 557 -9.01 3.39 20.03
C SER A 557 -7.59 3.11 19.55
N GLY A 558 -7.06 1.91 19.81
CA GLY A 558 -5.66 1.62 19.58
C GLY A 558 -5.38 0.20 19.10
N ILE A 559 -4.55 0.05 18.07
CA ILE A 559 -4.11 -1.27 17.59
C ILE A 559 -2.81 -1.70 18.26
N THR A 560 -1.91 -0.74 18.46
CA THR A 560 -0.64 -0.93 19.16
C THR A 560 -0.34 0.35 19.95
N ARG A 561 0.62 0.29 20.87
CA ARG A 561 1.09 1.47 21.63
C ARG A 561 1.56 2.66 20.76
N ASN A 562 1.81 2.43 19.46
CA ASN A 562 2.25 3.43 18.50
C ASN A 562 1.21 3.68 17.39
N ASN A 563 -0.02 3.21 17.56
CA ASN A 563 -1.11 3.41 16.62
C ASN A 563 -2.39 3.66 17.44
N ILE A 564 -2.56 4.91 17.83
CA ILE A 564 -3.68 5.36 18.67
C ILE A 564 -4.45 6.44 17.93
N TRP A 565 -5.77 6.31 17.94
CA TRP A 565 -6.71 7.26 17.40
C TRP A 565 -7.52 7.86 18.54
N ALA A 566 -7.73 9.16 18.51
CA ALA A 566 -8.51 9.88 19.50
C ALA A 566 -9.40 10.91 18.79
N CYS A 567 -10.67 11.00 19.18
CA CYS A 567 -11.61 11.94 18.59
C CYS A 567 -12.41 12.70 19.64
N GLY A 568 -12.82 13.92 19.29
CA GLY A 568 -13.56 14.77 20.21
C GLY A 568 -14.11 16.04 19.57
N GLN A 569 -14.25 17.09 20.38
CA GLN A 569 -14.77 18.39 19.96
C GLN A 569 -13.91 19.07 18.89
N ASP A 570 -12.59 18.86 18.95
CA ASP A 570 -11.59 19.50 18.07
C ASP A 570 -11.10 18.53 16.99
N GLY A 571 -11.97 17.59 16.56
CA GLY A 571 -11.71 16.70 15.43
C GLY A 571 -11.06 15.36 15.78
N LEU A 572 -10.29 14.81 14.83
CA LEU A 572 -9.67 13.49 14.89
C LEU A 572 -8.15 13.58 14.90
N TRP A 573 -7.52 12.76 15.74
CA TRP A 573 -6.08 12.79 15.95
C TRP A 573 -5.48 11.40 15.93
N PHE A 574 -4.28 11.28 15.35
CA PHE A 574 -3.52 10.05 15.24
C PHE A 574 -2.15 10.16 15.90
N PHE A 575 -1.80 9.21 16.75
CA PHE A 575 -0.51 9.08 17.41
C PHE A 575 0.34 7.97 16.79
N ASP A 576 1.54 8.34 16.32
CA ASP A 576 2.47 7.42 15.62
C ASP A 576 3.49 6.73 16.55
N GLY A 577 3.33 6.87 17.87
CA GLY A 577 4.31 6.43 18.88
C GLY A 577 5.26 7.54 19.33
N SER A 578 5.26 8.70 18.65
CA SER A 578 6.13 9.82 18.97
C SER A 578 5.40 11.16 19.03
N LEU A 579 4.46 11.41 18.11
CA LEU A 579 3.74 12.67 18.02
C LEU A 579 2.29 12.45 17.59
N TRP A 580 1.44 13.40 18.00
CA TRP A 580 0.06 13.49 17.54
C TRP A 580 -0.02 14.32 16.27
N THR A 581 -0.77 13.84 15.31
CA THR A 581 -1.12 14.53 14.06
C THR A 581 -2.63 14.65 13.96
N GLU A 582 -3.11 15.85 13.68
CA GLU A 582 -4.51 16.08 13.30
C GLU A 582 -4.79 15.40 11.97
N GLN A 583 -5.96 14.77 11.87
CA GLN A 583 -6.46 14.09 10.67
C GLN A 583 -7.74 14.79 10.24
N ASP A 584 -7.84 15.14 8.97
CA ASP A 584 -9.00 15.84 8.41
C ASP A 584 -9.90 14.86 7.64
N PRO A 585 -10.99 14.35 8.25
CA PRO A 585 -11.98 13.54 7.55
C PRO A 585 -12.88 14.35 6.62
N GLY A 586 -12.78 15.69 6.58
CA GLY A 586 -13.64 16.57 5.80
C GLY A 586 -14.85 17.10 6.58
N THR A 587 -14.73 17.23 7.90
CA THR A 587 -15.79 17.80 8.77
C THR A 587 -15.19 18.63 9.89
N ASN A 588 -15.94 19.65 10.34
CA ASN A 588 -15.64 20.42 11.56
C ASN A 588 -16.59 20.04 12.72
N GLU A 589 -17.44 19.04 12.52
CA GLU A 589 -18.37 18.56 13.54
C GLU A 589 -17.63 17.82 14.67
N ALA A 590 -18.18 17.92 15.89
CA ALA A 590 -17.66 17.15 17.01
C ALA A 590 -17.81 15.65 16.74
N LEU A 591 -16.70 14.93 16.88
CA LEU A 591 -16.62 13.49 16.71
C LEU A 591 -16.74 12.82 18.08
N ARG A 592 -17.67 11.87 18.21
CA ARG A 592 -18.06 11.23 19.46
C ARG A 592 -17.38 9.90 19.68
N ASP A 593 -17.17 9.14 18.61
CA ASP A 593 -16.57 7.81 18.73
C ASP A 593 -15.65 7.45 17.56
N VAL A 594 -14.66 6.62 17.84
CA VAL A 594 -13.64 6.15 16.89
C VAL A 594 -13.33 4.68 17.10
N VAL A 595 -13.33 3.91 16.02
CA VAL A 595 -13.01 2.48 16.03
C VAL A 595 -11.93 2.19 15.00
N ALA A 596 -10.74 1.81 15.46
CA ALA A 596 -9.66 1.33 14.60
C ALA A 596 -9.79 -0.19 14.38
N LEU A 597 -9.94 -0.61 13.12
CA LEU A 597 -9.90 -2.03 12.75
C LEU A 597 -8.46 -2.50 12.49
N SER A 598 -7.61 -1.59 12.03
CA SER A 598 -6.19 -1.81 11.81
C SER A 598 -5.46 -0.47 11.74
N ALA A 599 -4.14 -0.52 11.63
CA ALA A 599 -3.32 0.67 11.36
C ALA A 599 -3.67 1.40 10.04
N ALA A 600 -4.49 0.78 9.18
CA ALA A 600 -4.83 1.26 7.85
C ALA A 600 -6.33 1.42 7.61
N ASP A 601 -7.18 1.17 8.61
CA ASP A 601 -8.65 1.23 8.46
C ASP A 601 -9.28 1.66 9.78
N VAL A 602 -9.97 2.78 9.76
CA VAL A 602 -10.57 3.42 10.95
C VAL A 602 -11.93 3.99 10.58
N TYR A 603 -12.89 3.84 11.48
CA TYR A 603 -14.18 4.52 11.44
C TYR A 603 -14.23 5.59 12.51
N VAL A 604 -14.87 6.71 12.18
CA VAL A 604 -15.14 7.79 13.12
C VAL A 604 -16.54 8.31 12.91
N ALA A 605 -17.24 8.62 13.99
CA ALA A 605 -18.59 9.18 13.92
C ALA A 605 -18.83 10.30 14.92
N GLY A 606 -19.87 11.08 14.68
CA GLY A 606 -20.26 12.16 15.57
C GLY A 606 -21.55 12.86 15.17
N ASN A 607 -21.60 14.15 15.43
CA ASN A 607 -22.79 14.98 15.22
C ASN A 607 -23.24 14.99 13.74
N LEU A 608 -24.52 15.30 13.50
CA LEU A 608 -25.12 15.40 12.16
C LEU A 608 -24.96 14.15 11.28
N CYS A 609 -25.03 12.98 11.91
CA CYS A 609 -24.89 11.66 11.30
C CYS A 609 -23.60 11.55 10.51
N THR A 610 -22.56 12.18 11.05
CA THR A 610 -21.23 12.12 10.48
C THR A 610 -20.68 10.74 10.72
N VAL A 611 -20.39 10.01 9.65
CA VAL A 611 -19.59 8.78 9.70
C VAL A 611 -18.60 8.82 8.56
N TYR A 612 -17.32 8.68 8.91
CA TYR A 612 -16.23 8.63 7.95
C TYR A 612 -15.44 7.34 8.14
N ARG A 613 -15.03 6.78 7.00
CA ARG A 613 -14.07 5.68 6.96
C ARG A 613 -12.77 6.16 6.35
N GLY A 614 -11.70 6.08 7.12
CA GLY A 614 -10.35 6.39 6.68
C GLY A 614 -9.63 5.12 6.26
N ARG A 615 -9.07 5.09 5.05
CA ARG A 615 -8.33 3.94 4.53
C ARG A 615 -6.94 4.35 4.07
N ALA A 616 -5.90 3.75 4.63
CA ALA A 616 -4.54 3.91 4.15
C ALA A 616 -4.22 2.90 3.05
N THR A 617 -3.43 3.34 2.08
CA THR A 617 -2.79 2.45 1.12
C THR A 617 -1.53 1.84 1.75
N PRO A 618 -1.33 0.51 1.70
CA PRO A 618 -0.10 -0.09 2.19
C PRO A 618 1.11 0.45 1.42
N THR A 619 2.30 0.42 2.02
CA THR A 619 3.56 0.65 1.27
C THR A 619 4.45 -0.58 1.36
N ILE A 620 5.36 -0.74 0.41
CA ILE A 620 6.31 -1.84 0.39
C ILE A 620 7.73 -1.25 0.34
N SER A 621 8.46 -1.37 1.43
CA SER A 621 9.81 -0.84 1.58
C SER A 621 10.88 -1.86 1.17
N SER A 622 10.74 -3.13 1.54
CA SER A 622 11.66 -4.21 1.12
C SER A 622 11.02 -5.60 1.23
N VAL A 623 11.69 -6.60 0.67
CA VAL A 623 11.33 -8.02 0.77
C VAL A 623 12.60 -8.84 0.98
N SER A 624 12.57 -9.85 1.85
CA SER A 624 13.72 -10.70 2.19
C SER A 624 13.30 -12.16 2.41
N PRO A 625 13.93 -13.14 1.74
CA PRO A 625 14.81 -12.93 0.58
C PRO A 625 14.05 -12.21 -0.55
N ALA A 626 14.76 -11.42 -1.35
CA ALA A 626 14.20 -10.74 -2.53
C ALA A 626 14.33 -11.60 -3.80
N THR A 627 14.80 -12.83 -3.65
CA THR A 627 15.08 -13.75 -4.75
C THR A 627 14.63 -15.15 -4.37
N GLY A 628 14.41 -16.00 -5.38
CA GLY A 628 14.18 -17.43 -5.21
C GLY A 628 14.26 -18.14 -6.55
N GLU A 629 14.74 -19.38 -6.54
CA GLU A 629 14.84 -20.22 -7.73
C GLU A 629 13.47 -20.73 -8.18
N ASN A 630 13.33 -21.02 -9.48
CA ASN A 630 12.08 -21.50 -10.06
C ASN A 630 11.82 -23.01 -9.86
N ASP A 631 12.33 -23.60 -8.78
CA ASP A 631 12.33 -25.04 -8.52
C ASP A 631 11.44 -25.44 -7.33
N GLY A 632 11.18 -24.52 -6.39
CA GLY A 632 10.55 -24.86 -5.12
C GLY A 632 9.77 -23.73 -4.43
N GLN A 633 9.55 -23.92 -3.13
CA GLN A 633 8.93 -22.92 -2.26
C GLN A 633 10.00 -22.02 -1.65
N VAL A 634 9.78 -20.70 -1.70
CA VAL A 634 10.58 -19.71 -0.97
C VAL A 634 9.76 -19.11 0.16
N SER A 635 10.37 -19.00 1.35
CA SER A 635 9.76 -18.37 2.52
C SER A 635 10.29 -16.96 2.72
N ILE A 636 9.41 -15.97 2.60
CA ILE A 636 9.68 -14.57 2.86
C ILE A 636 9.66 -14.33 4.36
N SER A 637 10.86 -14.12 4.93
CA SER A 637 11.05 -13.87 6.36
C SER A 637 10.80 -12.42 6.76
N ASN A 638 10.87 -11.49 5.80
CA ASN A 638 10.61 -10.08 6.04
C ASN A 638 10.14 -9.35 4.77
N LEU A 639 8.83 -9.22 4.58
CA LEU A 639 8.23 -8.21 3.69
C LEU A 639 7.96 -6.96 4.53
N ALA A 640 8.79 -5.95 4.38
CA ALA A 640 8.72 -4.72 5.15
C ALA A 640 7.93 -3.64 4.40
N GLY A 641 7.24 -2.79 5.16
CA GLY A 641 6.41 -1.71 4.61
C GLY A 641 5.71 -0.92 5.70
N THR A 642 4.57 -0.33 5.37
CA THR A 642 3.69 0.37 6.32
C THR A 642 2.23 0.08 5.99
N CYS A 643 1.36 0.28 6.98
CA CYS A 643 -0.09 0.15 6.83
C CYS A 643 -0.55 -1.23 6.36
N PHE A 644 0.13 -2.30 6.75
CA PHE A 644 -0.35 -3.66 6.52
C PHE A 644 -1.52 -3.98 7.44
N ALA A 645 -2.64 -4.44 6.88
CA ALA A 645 -3.85 -4.77 7.63
C ALA A 645 -4.01 -6.29 7.77
N PRO A 646 -4.61 -6.80 8.87
CA PRO A 646 -4.97 -8.20 8.99
C PRO A 646 -5.77 -8.71 7.77
N GLY A 647 -5.44 -9.91 7.30
CA GLY A 647 -6.04 -10.48 6.10
C GLY A 647 -5.48 -9.93 4.77
N ALA A 648 -4.41 -9.13 4.78
CA ALA A 648 -3.73 -8.70 3.57
C ALA A 648 -3.30 -9.90 2.71
N THR A 649 -3.36 -9.73 1.39
CA THR A 649 -2.89 -10.71 0.41
C THR A 649 -1.61 -10.22 -0.25
N VAL A 650 -0.71 -11.15 -0.58
CA VAL A 650 0.56 -10.86 -1.24
C VAL A 650 0.65 -11.69 -2.51
N LYS A 651 1.13 -11.08 -3.60
CA LYS A 651 1.37 -11.79 -4.86
C LYS A 651 2.55 -11.21 -5.64
N LEU A 652 3.17 -12.05 -6.48
CA LEU A 652 4.09 -11.61 -7.52
C LEU A 652 3.36 -11.47 -8.85
N LYS A 653 3.64 -10.39 -9.58
CA LYS A 653 3.03 -10.08 -10.88
C LYS A 653 4.07 -9.75 -11.95
N LYS A 654 3.91 -10.33 -13.13
CA LYS A 654 4.74 -10.07 -14.31
C LYS A 654 3.88 -10.00 -15.58
N THR A 655 4.15 -9.03 -16.44
CA THR A 655 3.38 -8.84 -17.68
C THR A 655 3.47 -10.07 -18.58
N GLY A 656 2.32 -10.58 -19.03
CA GLY A 656 2.25 -11.78 -19.87
C GLY A 656 2.33 -13.11 -19.12
N GLN A 657 2.42 -13.09 -17.79
CA GLN A 657 2.44 -14.28 -16.93
C GLN A 657 1.26 -14.27 -15.96
N SER A 658 0.90 -15.46 -15.46
CA SER A 658 -0.08 -15.61 -14.38
C SER A 658 0.47 -15.06 -13.06
N ASP A 659 -0.38 -14.42 -12.25
CA ASP A 659 0.00 -13.97 -10.90
C ASP A 659 0.40 -15.17 -10.02
N ILE A 660 1.46 -15.03 -9.22
CA ILE A 660 1.89 -16.03 -8.24
C ILE A 660 1.41 -15.55 -6.87
N HIS A 661 0.38 -16.21 -6.33
CA HIS A 661 -0.18 -15.87 -5.04
C HIS A 661 0.64 -16.48 -3.91
N ALA A 662 0.94 -15.69 -2.89
CA ALA A 662 1.59 -16.19 -1.69
C ALA A 662 0.63 -17.05 -0.85
N THR A 663 1.17 -18.05 -0.17
CA THR A 663 0.50 -18.83 0.88
C THR A 663 1.08 -18.47 2.25
N ASN A 664 0.44 -18.92 3.34
CA ASN A 664 0.90 -18.66 4.72
C ASN A 664 1.18 -17.16 5.00
N VAL A 665 0.35 -16.28 4.43
CA VAL A 665 0.49 -14.84 4.62
C VAL A 665 0.12 -14.50 6.06
N ASN A 666 1.10 -14.04 6.82
CA ASN A 666 0.97 -13.64 8.21
C ASN A 666 1.45 -12.20 8.37
N VAL A 667 0.52 -11.32 8.73
CA VAL A 667 0.81 -9.91 9.04
C VAL A 667 1.31 -9.86 10.48
N VAL A 668 2.64 -9.82 10.64
CA VAL A 668 3.29 -9.83 11.96
C VAL A 668 3.10 -8.49 12.67
N SER A 669 3.11 -7.40 11.90
CA SER A 669 2.78 -6.05 12.35
C SER A 669 2.28 -5.24 11.15
N ASP A 670 1.80 -4.02 11.41
CA ASP A 670 1.49 -3.01 10.39
C ASP A 670 2.64 -2.65 9.45
N THR A 671 3.84 -3.15 9.74
CA THR A 671 5.09 -2.85 9.05
C THR A 671 5.83 -4.10 8.57
N LYS A 672 5.33 -5.30 8.88
CA LYS A 672 5.96 -6.58 8.51
C LYS A 672 4.94 -7.67 8.16
N ILE A 673 5.14 -8.29 7.00
CA ILE A 673 4.48 -9.53 6.57
C ILE A 673 5.51 -10.66 6.42
N THR A 674 5.14 -11.88 6.76
CA THR A 674 5.82 -13.12 6.33
C THR A 674 4.88 -13.92 5.43
N CYS A 675 5.41 -14.58 4.40
CA CYS A 675 4.60 -15.38 3.49
C CYS A 675 5.46 -16.34 2.67
N ASP A 676 4.85 -17.28 1.98
CA ASP A 676 5.54 -18.26 1.14
C ASP A 676 5.12 -18.12 -0.32
N PHE A 677 6.05 -18.25 -1.26
CA PHE A 677 5.76 -18.36 -2.69
C PHE A 677 6.19 -19.72 -3.23
N ASN A 678 5.31 -20.38 -4.00
CA ASN A 678 5.70 -21.54 -4.81
C ASN A 678 6.16 -21.06 -6.20
N LEU A 679 7.45 -21.20 -6.45
CA LEU A 679 8.14 -20.74 -7.65
C LEU A 679 8.40 -21.86 -8.67
N THR A 680 8.02 -23.11 -8.38
CA THR A 680 8.24 -24.26 -9.26
C THR A 680 7.69 -24.00 -10.67
N GLY A 681 8.58 -24.03 -11.66
CA GLY A 681 8.27 -23.82 -13.08
C GLY A 681 7.82 -22.41 -13.45
N LYS A 682 8.02 -21.41 -12.58
CA LYS A 682 7.67 -20.02 -12.87
C LYS A 682 8.76 -19.35 -13.72
N ALA A 683 8.34 -18.44 -14.59
CA ALA A 683 9.24 -17.75 -15.50
C ALA A 683 10.28 -16.90 -14.74
N ALA A 684 11.56 -17.06 -15.07
CA ALA A 684 12.64 -16.30 -14.48
C ALA A 684 12.61 -14.80 -14.85
N GLY A 685 13.42 -14.02 -14.15
CA GLY A 685 13.58 -12.57 -14.24
C GLY A 685 12.79 -11.80 -13.18
N ASN A 686 12.68 -10.48 -13.39
CA ASN A 686 12.06 -9.58 -12.41
C ASN A 686 10.53 -9.73 -12.33
N TRP A 687 10.01 -9.74 -11.10
CA TRP A 687 8.59 -9.73 -10.77
C TRP A 687 8.27 -8.54 -9.87
N ASN A 688 7.08 -7.96 -10.08
CA ASN A 688 6.55 -6.92 -9.20
C ASN A 688 5.92 -7.58 -7.98
N LEU A 689 6.15 -7.02 -6.79
CA LEU A 689 5.51 -7.48 -5.56
C LEU A 689 4.28 -6.61 -5.29
N VAL A 690 3.13 -7.25 -5.07
CA VAL A 690 1.86 -6.57 -4.80
C VAL A 690 1.35 -7.00 -3.43
N VAL A 691 1.01 -6.02 -2.60
CA VAL A 691 0.30 -6.22 -1.32
C VAL A 691 -1.05 -5.53 -1.41
N ALA A 692 -2.12 -6.25 -1.10
CA ALA A 692 -3.49 -5.71 -1.08
C ALA A 692 -4.14 -5.98 0.28
N ASN A 693 -4.63 -4.92 0.92
CA ASN A 693 -5.36 -5.00 2.18
C ASN A 693 -6.84 -5.30 1.92
N SER A 694 -7.54 -5.83 2.92
CA SER A 694 -9.00 -6.06 2.92
C SER A 694 -9.81 -4.77 2.75
N ASN A 695 -9.22 -3.61 3.06
CA ASN A 695 -9.82 -2.28 2.86
C ASN A 695 -9.94 -1.84 1.37
N GLY A 696 -9.48 -2.69 0.44
CA GLY A 696 -9.53 -2.44 -1.01
C GLY A 696 -8.35 -1.63 -1.56
N LYS A 697 -7.40 -1.19 -0.73
CA LYS A 697 -6.19 -0.49 -1.15
C LYS A 697 -5.03 -1.46 -1.37
N SER A 698 -4.18 -1.16 -2.35
CA SER A 698 -3.03 -2.00 -2.68
C SER A 698 -1.81 -1.18 -3.09
N ALA A 699 -0.63 -1.73 -2.86
CA ALA A 699 0.63 -1.21 -3.35
C ALA A 699 1.34 -2.22 -4.23
N THR A 700 2.08 -1.71 -5.21
CA THR A 700 2.96 -2.49 -6.08
C THR A 700 4.37 -1.92 -5.98
N LYS A 701 5.34 -2.76 -5.62
CA LYS A 701 6.77 -2.45 -5.75
C LYS A 701 7.29 -3.12 -7.02
N SER A 702 7.70 -2.30 -7.97
CA SER A 702 8.18 -2.79 -9.27
C SER A 702 9.53 -3.49 -9.13
N ASN A 703 9.73 -4.60 -9.85
CA ASN A 703 10.96 -5.40 -9.86
C ASN A 703 11.49 -5.73 -8.45
N ALA A 704 10.57 -6.01 -7.52
CA ALA A 704 10.89 -6.19 -6.11
C ALA A 704 11.35 -7.61 -5.77
N PHE A 705 11.03 -8.59 -6.61
CA PHE A 705 11.40 -9.98 -6.41
C PHE A 705 11.98 -10.55 -7.71
N ILE A 706 13.09 -11.29 -7.63
CA ILE A 706 13.73 -11.92 -8.80
C ILE A 706 13.51 -13.43 -8.70
N ILE A 707 12.91 -14.01 -9.73
CA ILE A 707 12.92 -15.47 -9.89
C ILE A 707 14.13 -15.80 -10.75
N SER A 708 15.11 -16.54 -10.24
CA SER A 708 16.21 -17.08 -11.06
C SER A 708 15.77 -18.40 -11.71
N GLU A 709 16.38 -18.74 -12.85
CA GLU A 709 16.38 -20.14 -13.25
C GLU A 709 17.19 -20.90 -12.20
N SER A 710 16.77 -22.11 -11.84
CA SER A 710 17.62 -22.97 -11.03
C SER A 710 18.92 -23.21 -11.80
N PRO A 711 20.11 -23.01 -11.18
CA PRO A 711 21.36 -23.02 -11.91
C PRO A 711 21.61 -24.39 -12.55
N GLU A 712 21.76 -24.43 -13.87
CA GLU A 712 22.29 -25.60 -14.57
C GLU A 712 23.80 -25.73 -14.31
N VAL A 713 24.18 -26.16 -13.11
CA VAL A 713 25.46 -26.86 -12.94
C VAL A 713 25.19 -28.32 -13.26
N ASN A 714 25.46 -28.67 -14.51
CA ASN A 714 25.17 -29.99 -15.03
C ASN A 714 25.94 -31.07 -14.27
N ALA A 715 25.26 -32.17 -13.98
CA ALA A 715 25.85 -33.36 -13.39
C ALA A 715 26.90 -34.03 -14.30
N THR A 716 27.11 -33.59 -15.54
CA THR A 716 28.03 -34.22 -16.50
C THR A 716 29.07 -33.25 -17.04
N TRP A 717 30.33 -33.65 -17.03
CA TRP A 717 31.49 -32.87 -17.46
C TRP A 717 32.38 -33.65 -18.42
N TYR A 718 33.10 -32.93 -19.28
CA TYR A 718 33.95 -33.49 -20.35
C TYR A 718 35.30 -32.75 -20.39
N LEU A 719 36.38 -33.52 -20.62
CA LEU A 719 37.76 -33.05 -20.79
C LEU A 719 38.36 -33.81 -21.97
N ALA A 720 38.77 -33.13 -23.04
CA ALA A 720 39.16 -33.74 -24.30
C ALA A 720 40.64 -34.18 -24.37
N GLU A 721 41.51 -33.56 -23.57
CA GLU A 721 42.91 -33.95 -23.38
C GLU A 721 43.12 -34.86 -22.15
N GLY A 722 44.18 -35.65 -22.23
CA GLY A 722 44.63 -36.57 -21.20
C GLY A 722 45.67 -37.55 -21.76
N THR A 723 46.80 -37.69 -21.06
CA THR A 723 47.70 -38.82 -21.27
C THR A 723 48.45 -39.15 -19.98
N THR A 724 48.56 -40.44 -19.69
CA THR A 724 49.43 -40.99 -18.63
C THR A 724 50.69 -41.62 -19.22
N ALA A 725 50.86 -41.54 -20.55
CA ALA A 725 52.04 -42.01 -21.25
C ALA A 725 53.05 -40.87 -21.43
N TRP A 726 54.19 -41.18 -22.04
CA TRP A 726 55.19 -40.19 -22.48
C TRP A 726 55.80 -39.32 -21.37
N GLY A 727 55.72 -39.76 -20.11
CA GLY A 727 56.23 -39.02 -18.95
C GLY A 727 55.26 -38.00 -18.37
N PHE A 728 54.00 -37.98 -18.81
CA PHE A 728 52.95 -37.16 -18.22
C PHE A 728 52.34 -37.84 -17.00
N VAL A 729 52.06 -37.01 -15.99
CA VAL A 729 51.21 -37.30 -14.85
C VAL A 729 49.95 -36.48 -15.03
N THR A 730 48.78 -37.11 -14.99
CA THR A 730 47.48 -36.43 -15.13
C THR A 730 46.70 -36.60 -13.84
N TYR A 731 46.04 -35.54 -13.39
CA TYR A 731 45.06 -35.55 -12.32
C TYR A 731 43.75 -34.99 -12.82
N VAL A 732 42.64 -35.64 -12.46
CA VAL A 732 41.27 -35.12 -12.66
C VAL A 732 40.73 -34.78 -11.29
N THR A 733 40.35 -33.53 -11.06
CA THR A 733 39.81 -33.10 -9.77
C THR A 733 38.33 -32.78 -9.92
N VAL A 734 37.54 -33.25 -8.94
CA VAL A 734 36.09 -33.08 -8.90
C VAL A 734 35.71 -32.37 -7.61
N GLU A 735 35.02 -31.25 -7.74
CA GLU A 735 34.48 -30.46 -6.66
C GLU A 735 33.02 -30.81 -6.42
N ASN A 736 32.67 -30.99 -5.15
CA ASN A 736 31.30 -31.03 -4.66
C ASN A 736 31.03 -29.77 -3.82
N PRO A 737 30.44 -28.72 -4.41
CA PRO A 737 30.11 -27.50 -3.69
C PRO A 737 28.85 -27.67 -2.81
N GLY A 738 28.12 -28.77 -2.96
CA GLY A 738 26.87 -29.04 -2.26
C GLY A 738 27.08 -29.55 -0.83
N ASN A 739 26.06 -29.35 0.01
CA ASN A 739 26.06 -29.80 1.41
C ASN A 739 25.68 -31.29 1.58
N GLN A 740 25.57 -32.05 0.48
CA GLN A 740 25.27 -33.47 0.48
C GLN A 740 26.46 -34.25 -0.09
N ALA A 741 26.68 -35.46 0.41
CA ALA A 741 27.68 -36.35 -0.19
C ALA A 741 27.16 -36.94 -1.50
N LEU A 742 28.01 -36.97 -2.54
CA LEU A 742 27.70 -37.40 -3.90
C LEU A 742 28.62 -38.55 -4.35
N THR A 743 28.33 -39.09 -5.52
CA THR A 743 29.14 -40.10 -6.20
C THR A 743 29.38 -39.69 -7.65
N ALA A 744 30.63 -39.50 -8.04
CA ALA A 744 31.00 -39.24 -9.43
C ALA A 744 31.39 -40.55 -10.14
N LYS A 745 30.79 -40.83 -11.30
CA LYS A 745 31.24 -41.85 -12.25
C LYS A 745 32.18 -41.21 -13.26
N VAL A 746 33.39 -41.73 -13.38
CA VAL A 746 34.43 -41.21 -14.27
C VAL A 746 34.68 -42.23 -15.37
N THR A 747 34.59 -41.80 -16.62
CA THR A 747 34.81 -42.61 -17.82
C THR A 747 36.04 -42.10 -18.56
N PHE A 748 37.06 -42.95 -18.66
CA PHE A 748 38.26 -42.69 -19.45
C PHE A 748 38.07 -43.23 -20.87
N MET A 749 37.99 -42.34 -21.84
CA MET A 749 37.69 -42.67 -23.24
C MET A 749 38.97 -42.73 -24.07
N ARG A 750 39.26 -43.88 -24.65
CA ARG A 750 40.51 -44.12 -25.39
C ARG A 750 40.34 -43.93 -26.90
N PRO A 751 41.41 -43.68 -27.66
CA PRO A 751 41.33 -43.59 -29.12
C PRO A 751 40.71 -44.81 -29.82
N GLY A 752 40.85 -46.00 -29.23
CA GLY A 752 40.26 -47.24 -29.74
C GLY A 752 38.80 -47.47 -29.38
N GLY A 753 38.20 -46.64 -28.53
CA GLY A 753 36.85 -46.82 -27.97
C GLY A 753 36.75 -47.88 -26.86
N ASP A 754 37.87 -48.46 -26.42
CA ASP A 754 37.98 -49.41 -25.31
C ASP A 754 38.02 -48.68 -23.95
N ASN A 755 36.91 -48.05 -23.59
CA ASN A 755 36.81 -47.16 -22.45
C ASN A 755 36.79 -47.90 -21.10
N SER A 756 37.26 -47.25 -20.04
CA SER A 756 37.24 -47.75 -18.65
C SER A 756 36.46 -46.82 -17.75
N GLU A 757 35.79 -47.36 -16.72
CA GLU A 757 34.94 -46.59 -15.80
C GLU A 757 35.30 -46.87 -14.34
N ILE A 758 35.24 -45.83 -13.50
CA ILE A 758 35.34 -45.93 -12.03
C ILE A 758 34.24 -45.06 -11.37
N THR A 759 33.99 -45.30 -10.09
CA THR A 759 33.12 -44.45 -9.26
C THR A 759 33.89 -43.94 -8.06
N VAL A 760 33.74 -42.67 -7.73
CA VAL A 760 34.51 -41.96 -6.72
C VAL A 760 33.55 -41.26 -5.76
N PRO A 761 33.66 -41.47 -4.44
CA PRO A 761 32.83 -40.76 -3.47
C PRO A 761 33.28 -39.31 -3.34
N LEU A 762 32.32 -38.40 -3.18
CA LEU A 762 32.53 -36.97 -2.99
C LEU A 762 31.83 -36.54 -1.70
N PRO A 763 32.56 -36.32 -0.58
CA PRO A 763 31.98 -35.74 0.62
C PRO A 763 31.27 -34.40 0.33
N ALA A 764 30.34 -34.00 1.21
CA ALA A 764 29.74 -32.67 1.14
C ALA A 764 30.81 -31.57 1.29
N GLU A 765 30.68 -30.48 0.54
CA GLU A 765 31.57 -29.31 0.58
C GLU A 765 33.05 -29.73 0.51
N SER A 766 33.42 -30.44 -0.55
CA SER A 766 34.72 -31.10 -0.67
C SER A 766 35.27 -31.09 -2.09
N GLN A 767 36.55 -31.46 -2.22
CA GLN A 767 37.14 -31.86 -3.50
C GLN A 767 37.65 -33.30 -3.45
N THR A 768 37.83 -33.93 -4.61
CA THR A 768 38.49 -35.23 -4.74
C THR A 768 39.34 -35.27 -6.01
N THR A 769 40.61 -35.65 -5.87
CA THR A 769 41.52 -35.87 -7.00
C THR A 769 41.63 -37.34 -7.36
N ILE A 770 41.61 -37.61 -8.65
CA ILE A 770 41.71 -38.94 -9.25
C ILE A 770 43.01 -39.00 -10.04
N ASP A 771 43.80 -40.05 -9.83
CA ASP A 771 44.95 -40.40 -10.67
C ASP A 771 44.54 -41.47 -11.69
N PRO A 772 44.35 -41.10 -12.98
CA PRO A 772 43.92 -42.05 -14.00
C PRO A 772 44.89 -43.22 -14.19
N VAL A 773 46.20 -43.05 -13.94
CA VAL A 773 47.20 -44.10 -14.22
C VAL A 773 46.93 -45.38 -13.42
N GLU A 774 46.34 -45.24 -12.23
CA GLU A 774 45.94 -46.35 -11.37
C GLU A 774 44.85 -47.23 -12.01
N THR A 775 44.04 -46.64 -12.90
CA THR A 775 42.92 -47.32 -13.57
C THR A 775 43.29 -47.80 -14.96
N ILE A 776 43.89 -46.92 -15.78
CA ILE A 776 44.05 -47.16 -17.23
C ILE A 776 45.48 -47.49 -17.66
N GLY A 777 46.47 -47.44 -16.76
CA GLY A 777 47.89 -47.56 -17.12
C GLY A 777 48.35 -46.42 -18.02
N GLU A 778 49.52 -46.56 -18.67
CA GLU A 778 50.05 -45.56 -19.61
C GLU A 778 49.26 -45.58 -20.95
N CYS A 779 48.46 -44.55 -21.22
CA CYS A 779 47.77 -44.36 -22.50
C CYS A 779 47.27 -42.92 -22.70
N ASP A 780 46.88 -42.60 -23.94
CA ASP A 780 46.14 -41.37 -24.25
C ASP A 780 44.64 -41.58 -24.01
N PHE A 781 43.96 -40.58 -23.46
CA PHE A 781 42.54 -40.64 -23.12
C PHE A 781 41.88 -39.26 -23.10
N SER A 782 40.56 -39.24 -23.08
CA SER A 782 39.74 -38.08 -22.69
C SER A 782 38.85 -38.50 -21.52
N THR A 783 38.33 -37.56 -20.75
CA THR A 783 37.54 -37.87 -19.54
C THR A 783 36.10 -37.42 -19.69
N LYS A 784 35.16 -38.23 -19.19
CA LYS A 784 33.78 -37.83 -18.93
C LYS A 784 33.46 -38.12 -17.47
N VAL A 785 32.93 -37.15 -16.73
CA VAL A 785 32.56 -37.29 -15.32
C VAL A 785 31.06 -37.07 -15.18
N GLU A 786 30.38 -37.91 -14.40
CA GLU A 786 28.92 -37.88 -14.19
C GLU A 786 28.60 -37.99 -12.68
N CYS A 787 27.95 -37.00 -12.07
CA CYS A 787 27.32 -37.15 -10.75
C CYS A 787 26.10 -38.06 -10.88
N LEU A 788 26.12 -39.18 -10.14
CA LEU A 788 25.08 -40.21 -10.22
C LEU A 788 23.77 -39.78 -9.56
N GLU A 789 23.85 -38.86 -8.60
CA GLU A 789 22.71 -38.26 -7.92
C GLU A 789 22.05 -37.14 -8.75
N GLY A 790 22.72 -36.66 -9.80
CA GLY A 790 22.22 -35.57 -10.64
C GLY A 790 22.48 -34.17 -10.06
N GLU A 791 23.24 -34.08 -8.97
CA GLU A 791 23.58 -32.83 -8.30
C GLU A 791 24.78 -32.12 -8.98
N PRO A 792 24.88 -30.79 -8.82
CA PRO A 792 26.02 -29.98 -9.23
C PRO A 792 27.38 -30.51 -8.78
N ILE A 793 28.31 -30.64 -9.74
CA ILE A 793 29.74 -30.82 -9.51
C ILE A 793 30.51 -29.90 -10.46
N ALA A 794 31.77 -29.60 -10.17
CA ALA A 794 32.69 -28.97 -11.11
C ALA A 794 33.93 -29.87 -11.32
N VAL A 795 34.50 -29.84 -12.52
CA VAL A 795 35.60 -30.74 -12.90
C VAL A 795 36.69 -29.99 -13.66
N ASP A 796 37.95 -30.18 -13.25
CA ASP A 796 39.13 -29.72 -13.99
C ASP A 796 40.16 -30.86 -14.14
N ARG A 797 41.18 -30.60 -14.95
CA ARG A 797 42.32 -31.48 -15.18
C ARG A 797 43.61 -30.71 -14.99
N THR A 798 44.54 -31.29 -14.24
CA THR A 798 45.94 -30.83 -14.15
C THR A 798 46.86 -31.88 -14.78
N MET A 799 47.77 -31.47 -15.65
CA MET A 799 48.79 -32.33 -16.26
C MET A 799 50.18 -31.78 -16.00
N MET A 800 51.11 -32.67 -15.63
CA MET A 800 52.50 -32.34 -15.32
C MET A 800 53.45 -33.27 -16.06
N TRP A 801 54.62 -32.78 -16.47
CA TRP A 801 55.63 -33.59 -17.12
C TRP A 801 57.02 -32.98 -16.93
N VAL A 802 58.07 -33.76 -17.20
CA VAL A 802 59.45 -33.23 -17.29
C VAL A 802 59.90 -33.32 -18.74
N GLY A 803 59.98 -32.17 -19.41
CA GLY A 803 60.40 -32.09 -20.81
C GLY A 803 61.85 -32.53 -21.04
N GLU A 804 62.18 -32.83 -22.30
CA GLU A 804 63.52 -33.29 -22.66
C GLU A 804 64.58 -32.24 -22.31
N GLY A 805 65.52 -32.60 -21.42
CA GLY A 805 66.59 -31.71 -20.97
C GLY A 805 66.21 -30.72 -19.86
N ALA A 806 64.96 -30.74 -19.37
CA ALA A 806 64.54 -29.98 -18.20
C ALA A 806 65.00 -30.66 -16.89
N THR A 807 65.23 -29.85 -15.85
CA THR A 807 65.57 -30.34 -14.50
C THR A 807 64.42 -30.24 -13.51
N THR A 808 63.31 -29.61 -13.90
CA THR A 808 62.10 -29.38 -13.11
C THR A 808 60.87 -29.73 -13.95
N PRO A 809 59.76 -30.18 -13.33
CA PRO A 809 58.50 -30.37 -14.01
C PRO A 809 57.88 -29.07 -14.52
N GLU A 810 57.13 -29.18 -15.61
CA GLU A 810 56.20 -28.20 -16.17
C GLU A 810 54.75 -28.68 -15.96
N ALA A 811 53.78 -27.77 -16.06
CA ALA A 811 52.37 -28.11 -15.91
C ALA A 811 51.45 -27.34 -16.87
N HIS A 812 50.24 -27.86 -17.08
CA HIS A 812 49.09 -27.12 -17.62
C HIS A 812 47.79 -27.66 -17.02
N SER A 813 46.71 -26.89 -17.15
CA SER A 813 45.37 -27.33 -16.72
C SER A 813 44.29 -26.82 -17.65
N SER A 814 43.14 -27.47 -17.62
CA SER A 814 41.91 -26.90 -18.17
C SER A 814 40.71 -27.31 -17.32
N VAL A 815 39.77 -26.38 -17.16
CA VAL A 815 38.40 -26.70 -16.72
C VAL A 815 37.71 -27.56 -17.78
N GLY A 816 36.84 -28.47 -17.34
CA GLY A 816 35.98 -29.21 -18.25
C GLY A 816 34.82 -28.37 -18.79
N VAL A 817 34.04 -28.96 -19.69
CA VAL A 817 32.79 -28.39 -20.20
C VAL A 817 31.61 -29.27 -19.85
N ASN A 818 30.44 -28.67 -19.71
CA ASN A 818 29.21 -29.34 -19.29
C ASN A 818 28.41 -29.97 -20.43
N ALA A 819 28.71 -29.62 -21.68
CA ALA A 819 28.00 -30.18 -22.83
C ALA A 819 28.88 -30.25 -24.10
N PRO A 820 28.77 -31.34 -24.88
CA PRO A 820 29.32 -31.37 -26.24
C PRO A 820 28.54 -30.44 -27.17
N ALA A 821 29.22 -29.88 -28.17
CA ALA A 821 28.59 -29.01 -29.16
C ALA A 821 29.11 -29.28 -30.58
N THR A 822 28.40 -28.77 -31.58
CA THR A 822 28.74 -28.96 -33.01
C THR A 822 29.60 -27.84 -33.57
N THR A 823 29.93 -26.81 -32.79
CA THR A 823 30.81 -25.71 -33.20
C THR A 823 31.61 -25.19 -32.02
N TRP A 824 32.92 -25.04 -32.21
CA TRP A 824 33.86 -24.61 -31.20
C TRP A 824 34.95 -23.70 -31.79
N TYR A 825 35.53 -22.87 -30.93
CA TYR A 825 36.52 -21.84 -31.28
C TYR A 825 37.70 -21.90 -30.29
N LEU A 826 38.93 -21.81 -30.81
CA LEU A 826 40.18 -21.78 -30.05
C LEU A 826 41.06 -20.66 -30.64
N PRO A 827 41.15 -19.47 -30.01
CA PRO A 827 41.83 -18.29 -30.56
C PRO A 827 43.34 -18.38 -30.73
N GLU A 828 44.02 -19.13 -29.86
CA GLU A 828 45.45 -19.41 -29.92
C GLU A 828 45.77 -20.61 -30.81
N GLY A 829 46.99 -20.63 -31.31
CA GLY A 829 47.60 -21.72 -32.04
C GLY A 829 48.83 -21.26 -32.81
N SER A 830 49.94 -21.97 -32.63
CA SER A 830 51.14 -21.82 -33.45
C SER A 830 51.82 -23.16 -33.67
N SER A 831 52.21 -23.43 -34.91
CA SER A 831 53.13 -24.51 -35.29
C SER A 831 54.47 -23.95 -35.77
N ALA A 832 54.69 -22.64 -35.60
CA ALA A 832 55.93 -21.95 -35.93
C ALA A 832 56.77 -21.72 -34.67
N TRP A 833 57.97 -21.13 -34.81
CA TRP A 833 58.78 -20.66 -33.66
C TRP A 833 59.15 -21.75 -32.62
N GLY A 834 59.15 -23.01 -33.05
CA GLY A 834 59.42 -24.18 -32.19
C GLY A 834 58.20 -24.73 -31.47
N PHE A 835 57.00 -24.21 -31.74
CA PHE A 835 55.74 -24.70 -31.18
C PHE A 835 55.24 -25.97 -31.89
N GLU A 836 54.61 -26.83 -31.09
CA GLU A 836 53.87 -28.02 -31.47
C GLU A 836 52.41 -27.84 -31.02
N CYS A 837 51.53 -27.44 -31.93
CA CYS A 837 50.09 -27.32 -31.66
C CYS A 837 49.38 -28.64 -31.97
N TRP A 838 48.64 -29.17 -30.98
CA TRP A 838 47.87 -30.40 -31.08
C TRP A 838 46.40 -30.10 -30.78
N LEU A 839 45.50 -30.50 -31.70
CA LEU A 839 44.06 -30.43 -31.52
C LEU A 839 43.55 -31.78 -31.03
N LEU A 840 42.87 -31.81 -29.88
CA LEU A 840 42.32 -33.01 -29.27
C LEU A 840 40.81 -32.93 -29.35
N ILE A 841 40.16 -33.93 -29.95
CA ILE A 841 38.71 -33.96 -30.08
C ILE A 841 38.15 -35.22 -29.39
N GLN A 842 37.31 -35.02 -28.40
CA GLN A 842 36.50 -36.06 -27.75
C GLN A 842 35.14 -36.19 -28.43
N ASN A 843 34.74 -37.42 -28.71
CA ASN A 843 33.41 -37.78 -29.17
C ASN A 843 32.72 -38.68 -28.15
N PRO A 844 31.91 -38.11 -27.24
CA PRO A 844 31.18 -38.88 -26.24
C PRO A 844 29.93 -39.58 -26.82
N GLY A 845 29.61 -39.34 -28.08
CA GLY A 845 28.44 -39.87 -28.75
C GLY A 845 28.63 -41.29 -29.28
N SER A 846 27.52 -41.99 -29.50
CA SER A 846 27.51 -43.35 -30.04
C SER A 846 27.68 -43.43 -31.58
N THR A 847 27.87 -42.30 -32.24
CA THR A 847 28.07 -42.19 -33.70
C THR A 847 29.41 -41.54 -33.98
N ALA A 848 30.12 -41.96 -35.03
CA ALA A 848 31.35 -41.30 -35.45
C ALA A 848 31.08 -39.85 -35.86
N ALA A 849 31.94 -38.93 -35.44
CA ALA A 849 31.85 -37.52 -35.72
C ALA A 849 32.70 -37.16 -36.95
N ASN A 850 32.09 -36.50 -37.93
CA ASN A 850 32.77 -35.90 -39.07
C ASN A 850 33.00 -34.42 -38.75
N CYS A 851 34.23 -34.11 -38.33
CA CYS A 851 34.63 -32.78 -37.93
C CYS A 851 35.33 -32.04 -39.09
N GLN A 852 34.94 -30.80 -39.34
CA GLN A 852 35.67 -29.88 -40.19
C GLN A 852 36.46 -28.90 -39.31
N VAL A 853 37.79 -28.97 -39.41
CA VAL A 853 38.74 -28.13 -38.69
C VAL A 853 39.18 -26.99 -39.60
N THR A 854 38.86 -25.75 -39.23
CA THR A 854 39.22 -24.54 -39.97
C THR A 854 40.31 -23.77 -39.23
N TYR A 855 41.48 -23.64 -39.85
CA TYR A 855 42.58 -22.82 -39.38
C TYR A 855 42.48 -21.42 -40.00
N MET A 856 42.57 -20.36 -39.19
CA MET A 856 42.46 -18.97 -39.64
C MET A 856 43.72 -18.17 -39.27
N THR A 857 44.40 -17.58 -40.24
CA THR A 857 45.64 -16.82 -40.05
C THR A 857 45.39 -15.30 -39.95
N ALA A 858 46.39 -14.53 -39.52
CA ALA A 858 46.24 -13.09 -39.28
C ALA A 858 45.93 -12.24 -40.54
N ASP A 859 46.33 -12.71 -41.72
CA ASP A 859 46.03 -12.06 -43.00
C ASP A 859 44.63 -12.40 -43.56
N GLY A 860 43.83 -13.19 -42.83
CA GLY A 860 42.49 -13.64 -43.24
C GLY A 860 42.48 -14.85 -44.16
N SER A 861 43.62 -15.53 -44.36
CA SER A 861 43.64 -16.80 -45.09
C SER A 861 43.11 -17.94 -44.21
N THR A 862 42.39 -18.88 -44.81
CA THR A 862 41.86 -20.07 -44.11
C THR A 862 42.26 -21.37 -44.79
N VAL A 863 42.49 -22.41 -43.98
CA VAL A 863 42.67 -23.80 -44.43
C VAL A 863 41.64 -24.67 -43.70
N VAL A 864 41.05 -25.64 -44.41
CA VAL A 864 39.96 -26.46 -43.90
C VAL A 864 40.31 -27.93 -44.10
N GLU A 865 40.32 -28.71 -43.02
CA GLU A 865 40.64 -30.13 -43.00
C GLU A 865 39.49 -30.96 -42.44
N ASP A 866 39.15 -32.05 -43.12
CA ASP A 866 38.11 -32.99 -42.66
C ASP A 866 38.75 -34.08 -41.79
N LYS A 867 38.26 -34.25 -40.57
CA LYS A 867 38.71 -35.21 -39.57
C LYS A 867 37.55 -36.11 -39.13
N VAL A 868 37.86 -37.36 -38.77
CA VAL A 868 36.85 -38.31 -38.26
C VAL A 868 37.25 -38.79 -36.87
N VAL A 869 36.34 -38.65 -35.91
CA VAL A 869 36.51 -39.13 -34.54
C VAL A 869 35.52 -40.27 -34.30
N PRO A 870 35.97 -41.52 -34.07
CA PRO A 870 35.06 -42.64 -33.84
C PRO A 870 34.09 -42.42 -32.66
N ALA A 871 32.99 -43.16 -32.66
CA ALA A 871 32.02 -43.14 -31.57
C ALA A 871 32.67 -43.53 -30.23
N ASN A 872 32.23 -42.89 -29.14
CA ASN A 872 32.69 -43.13 -27.78
C ASN A 872 34.23 -43.16 -27.66
N SER A 873 34.92 -42.23 -28.32
CA SER A 873 36.38 -42.23 -28.40
C SER A 873 36.93 -40.80 -28.45
N ARG A 874 38.23 -40.68 -28.71
CA ARG A 874 38.92 -39.40 -28.91
C ARG A 874 39.96 -39.48 -30.03
N ALA A 875 40.39 -38.35 -30.58
CA ALA A 875 41.45 -38.30 -31.60
C ALA A 875 42.30 -37.02 -31.52
N THR A 876 43.62 -37.15 -31.71
CA THR A 876 44.60 -36.05 -31.71
C THR A 876 45.06 -35.75 -33.13
N TYR A 877 45.17 -34.47 -33.49
CA TYR A 877 45.66 -34.01 -34.79
C TYR A 877 46.76 -32.97 -34.60
N ASN A 878 47.85 -33.07 -35.37
CA ASN A 878 48.93 -32.10 -35.35
C ASN A 878 48.65 -30.96 -36.35
N MET A 879 48.69 -29.72 -35.91
CA MET A 879 48.44 -28.56 -36.77
C MET A 879 49.50 -28.37 -37.88
N ALA A 880 50.76 -28.71 -37.62
CA ALA A 880 51.85 -28.58 -38.59
C ALA A 880 51.66 -29.53 -39.78
N ASP A 881 51.09 -30.72 -39.55
CA ASP A 881 50.75 -31.68 -40.60
C ASP A 881 49.66 -31.11 -41.54
N ASP A 882 48.76 -30.28 -41.01
CA ASP A 882 47.62 -29.72 -41.74
C ASP A 882 47.99 -28.43 -42.50
N ILE A 883 48.72 -27.50 -41.88
CA ILE A 883 48.95 -26.16 -42.46
C ILE A 883 50.41 -25.72 -42.55
N GLY A 884 51.36 -26.58 -42.16
CA GLY A 884 52.78 -26.24 -42.00
C GLY A 884 53.04 -25.32 -40.80
N GLU A 885 54.22 -24.71 -40.74
CA GLU A 885 54.61 -23.78 -39.66
C GLU A 885 53.89 -22.42 -39.81
N LYS A 886 52.85 -22.18 -38.99
CA LYS A 886 52.03 -20.96 -39.02
C LYS A 886 51.41 -20.65 -37.66
N ASP A 887 51.07 -19.38 -37.45
CA ASP A 887 50.17 -18.95 -36.39
C ASP A 887 48.73 -18.93 -36.91
N ALA A 888 47.82 -19.68 -36.28
CA ALA A 888 46.41 -19.73 -36.68
C ALA A 888 45.49 -20.09 -35.52
N SER A 889 44.32 -19.45 -35.46
CA SER A 889 43.23 -19.86 -34.57
C SER A 889 42.49 -21.03 -35.19
N ILE A 890 41.84 -21.86 -34.37
CA ILE A 890 41.11 -23.05 -34.80
C ILE A 890 39.61 -22.83 -34.63
N LYS A 891 38.83 -23.29 -35.60
CA LYS A 891 37.38 -23.49 -35.47
C LYS A 891 37.05 -24.92 -35.83
N VAL A 892 36.39 -25.64 -34.94
CA VAL A 892 35.92 -27.01 -35.19
C VAL A 892 34.42 -26.98 -35.42
N THR A 893 33.94 -27.53 -36.52
CA THR A 893 32.51 -27.81 -36.74
C THR A 893 32.30 -29.30 -36.91
N SER A 894 31.18 -29.86 -36.48
CA SER A 894 30.92 -31.30 -36.53
C SER A 894 29.46 -31.60 -36.83
N ASP A 895 29.20 -32.76 -37.45
CA ASP A 895 27.84 -33.25 -37.72
C ASP A 895 27.14 -33.83 -36.48
N VAL A 896 27.91 -34.23 -35.47
CA VAL A 896 27.43 -34.61 -34.13
C VAL A 896 28.18 -33.84 -33.04
N PRO A 897 27.60 -33.65 -31.84
CA PRO A 897 28.26 -32.94 -30.76
C PRO A 897 29.60 -33.59 -30.33
N VAL A 898 30.66 -32.79 -30.25
CA VAL A 898 32.02 -33.16 -29.82
C VAL A 898 32.58 -32.11 -28.83
N ILE A 899 33.76 -32.37 -28.27
CA ILE A 899 34.50 -31.43 -27.42
C ILE A 899 35.96 -31.34 -27.92
N PRO A 900 36.43 -30.16 -28.36
CA PRO A 900 37.83 -29.93 -28.70
C PRO A 900 38.61 -29.15 -27.61
N GLU A 901 39.84 -29.61 -27.34
CA GLU A 901 40.90 -28.93 -26.56
C GLU A 901 42.14 -28.71 -27.45
N ARG A 902 43.01 -27.78 -27.06
CA ARG A 902 44.26 -27.47 -27.78
C ARG A 902 45.45 -27.47 -26.83
N ALA A 903 46.28 -28.50 -26.93
CA ALA A 903 47.60 -28.51 -26.33
C ALA A 903 48.63 -27.78 -27.20
N MET A 904 49.44 -26.94 -26.58
CA MET A 904 50.58 -26.27 -27.19
C MET A 904 51.85 -26.59 -26.42
N TYR A 905 52.83 -27.18 -27.09
CA TYR A 905 54.14 -27.46 -26.50
C TYR A 905 55.23 -26.73 -27.28
N ARG A 906 56.40 -26.54 -26.67
CA ARG A 906 57.55 -25.93 -27.36
C ARG A 906 58.86 -26.63 -27.03
N TYR A 907 59.79 -26.63 -27.98
CA TYR A 907 61.14 -27.18 -27.85
C TYR A 907 61.17 -28.62 -27.31
N ASN A 908 60.50 -29.55 -27.99
CA ASN A 908 60.33 -30.96 -27.57
C ASN A 908 59.63 -31.09 -26.21
N ARG A 909 58.50 -30.39 -26.04
CA ARG A 909 57.71 -30.38 -24.80
C ARG A 909 58.51 -29.97 -23.56
N ARG A 910 59.45 -29.04 -23.72
CA ARG A 910 60.13 -28.44 -22.56
C ARG A 910 59.18 -27.56 -21.75
N GLU A 911 58.31 -26.86 -22.46
CA GLU A 911 57.28 -25.97 -21.94
C GLU A 911 55.98 -26.21 -22.71
N GLY A 912 54.84 -25.87 -22.13
CA GLY A 912 53.56 -25.98 -22.81
C GLY A 912 52.38 -25.53 -21.98
N HIS A 913 51.26 -25.34 -22.65
CA HIS A 913 49.98 -24.89 -22.10
C HIS A 913 48.82 -25.52 -22.89
N ASP A 914 47.60 -25.42 -22.39
CA ASP A 914 46.42 -26.02 -23.01
C ASP A 914 45.16 -25.22 -22.68
N SER A 915 44.24 -25.19 -23.65
CA SER A 915 42.93 -24.61 -23.40
C SER A 915 41.80 -25.39 -24.05
N ILE A 916 40.71 -25.50 -23.28
CA ILE A 916 39.40 -25.89 -23.79
C ILE A 916 38.86 -24.86 -24.78
N GLY A 917 38.22 -25.35 -25.84
CA GLY A 917 37.53 -24.47 -26.76
C GLY A 917 36.30 -23.83 -26.11
N THR A 918 35.74 -22.83 -26.79
CA THR A 918 34.43 -22.24 -26.42
C THR A 918 33.43 -22.35 -27.57
N THR A 919 32.14 -22.42 -27.25
CA THR A 919 31.06 -22.67 -28.22
C THR A 919 30.42 -21.38 -28.75
N ALA A 920 30.58 -20.27 -28.05
CA ALA A 920 29.80 -19.06 -28.29
C ALA A 920 30.68 -17.83 -28.49
N ALA A 921 30.81 -17.37 -29.73
CA ALA A 921 31.38 -16.05 -30.00
C ALA A 921 30.45 -14.94 -29.45
N ALA A 922 31.03 -13.85 -28.95
CA ALA A 922 30.30 -12.75 -28.30
C ALA A 922 30.97 -11.40 -28.56
N THR A 923 30.22 -10.31 -28.42
CA THR A 923 30.78 -8.96 -28.61
C THR A 923 31.74 -8.58 -27.49
N ASP A 924 31.65 -9.21 -26.34
CA ASP A 924 32.49 -8.93 -25.19
C ASP A 924 33.08 -10.23 -24.69
N TYR A 925 34.37 -10.20 -24.36
CA TYR A 925 35.10 -11.29 -23.74
C TYR A 925 35.94 -10.77 -22.57
N TYR A 926 36.03 -11.59 -21.53
CA TYR A 926 36.70 -11.24 -20.28
C TYR A 926 37.74 -12.29 -19.89
N LEU A 927 38.87 -11.81 -19.38
CA LEU A 927 40.03 -12.60 -18.93
C LEU A 927 40.46 -11.99 -17.57
N ALA A 928 40.37 -12.76 -16.49
CA ALA A 928 40.51 -12.21 -15.14
C ALA A 928 41.97 -12.11 -14.65
N GLU A 929 42.88 -12.88 -15.24
CA GLU A 929 44.33 -12.83 -15.03
C GLU A 929 45.06 -11.98 -16.07
N GLY A 930 46.22 -11.47 -15.65
CA GLY A 930 47.16 -10.74 -16.47
C GLY A 930 48.22 -10.04 -15.63
N THR A 931 49.49 -10.21 -16.00
CA THR A 931 50.55 -9.34 -15.51
C THR A 931 51.68 -9.20 -16.52
N THR A 932 52.24 -8.00 -16.61
CA THR A 932 53.48 -7.69 -17.35
C THR A 932 54.62 -7.32 -16.40
N ALA A 933 54.36 -7.38 -15.10
CA ALA A 933 55.36 -7.25 -14.04
C ALA A 933 56.04 -8.59 -13.79
N TRP A 934 57.00 -8.60 -12.86
CA TRP A 934 57.63 -9.82 -12.33
C TRP A 934 58.30 -10.74 -13.37
N GLY A 935 58.61 -10.24 -14.57
CA GLY A 935 59.22 -11.02 -15.64
C GLY A 935 58.23 -11.69 -16.59
N PHE A 936 56.92 -11.55 -16.37
CA PHE A 936 55.90 -12.12 -17.24
C PHE A 936 55.77 -11.35 -18.55
N THR A 937 55.59 -12.09 -19.64
CA THR A 937 55.12 -11.62 -20.93
C THR A 937 53.71 -12.11 -21.16
N THR A 938 52.74 -11.18 -21.25
CA THR A 938 51.33 -11.51 -21.50
C THR A 938 50.97 -11.26 -22.96
N TYR A 939 50.25 -12.21 -23.55
CA TYR A 939 49.63 -12.12 -24.86
C TYR A 939 48.12 -12.26 -24.75
N VAL A 940 47.38 -11.38 -25.44
CA VAL A 940 45.94 -11.50 -25.64
C VAL A 940 45.69 -11.90 -27.09
N LEU A 941 44.89 -12.94 -27.27
CA LEU A 941 44.66 -13.61 -28.52
C LEU A 941 43.21 -13.45 -28.91
N VAL A 942 42.96 -12.82 -30.06
CA VAL A 942 41.61 -12.53 -30.53
C VAL A 942 41.35 -13.29 -31.82
N GLN A 943 40.21 -13.95 -31.91
CA GLN A 943 39.70 -14.61 -33.11
C GLN A 943 38.47 -13.85 -33.62
N ASN A 944 38.47 -13.52 -34.91
CA ASN A 944 37.29 -13.05 -35.62
C ASN A 944 36.74 -14.19 -36.50
N PRO A 945 35.74 -14.95 -36.01
CA PRO A 945 35.16 -16.06 -36.76
C PRO A 945 34.17 -15.60 -37.86
N ASN A 946 33.92 -14.30 -37.99
CA ASN A 946 32.97 -13.76 -38.96
C ASN A 946 33.61 -13.63 -40.34
N ALA A 947 32.81 -13.79 -41.39
CA ALA A 947 33.28 -13.52 -42.76
C ALA A 947 33.60 -12.03 -43.01
N GLN A 948 33.07 -11.12 -42.19
CA GLN A 948 33.34 -9.68 -42.27
C GLN A 948 34.43 -9.25 -41.29
N ALA A 949 35.09 -8.14 -41.60
CA ALA A 949 35.99 -7.49 -40.67
C ALA A 949 35.27 -7.04 -39.38
N ALA A 950 36.00 -7.06 -38.27
CA ALA A 950 35.55 -6.63 -36.95
C ALA A 950 36.54 -5.62 -36.36
N ASP A 951 36.03 -4.47 -35.93
CA ASP A 951 36.78 -3.54 -35.09
C ASP A 951 36.79 -4.05 -33.65
N ILE A 952 37.97 -4.00 -33.02
CA ILE A 952 38.27 -4.51 -31.68
C ILE A 952 38.76 -3.37 -30.79
N ASP A 953 38.18 -3.26 -29.60
CA ASP A 953 38.58 -2.37 -28.52
C ASP A 953 39.03 -3.22 -27.32
N VAL A 954 40.24 -2.98 -26.79
CA VAL A 954 40.77 -3.71 -25.63
C VAL A 954 40.97 -2.76 -24.45
N THR A 955 40.53 -3.19 -23.27
CA THR A 955 40.66 -2.44 -22.02
C THR A 955 41.31 -3.31 -20.95
N TYR A 956 42.39 -2.81 -20.33
CA TYR A 956 43.05 -3.48 -19.21
C TYR A 956 42.58 -2.86 -17.89
N MET A 957 41.92 -3.65 -17.03
CA MET A 957 41.46 -3.22 -15.72
C MET A 957 42.54 -3.46 -14.67
N THR A 958 43.11 -2.38 -14.14
CA THR A 958 44.14 -2.43 -13.10
C THR A 958 43.55 -2.17 -11.72
N ASN A 959 44.34 -2.36 -10.66
CA ASN A 959 43.95 -1.97 -9.29
C ASN A 959 43.69 -0.45 -9.15
N SER A 960 44.17 0.37 -10.10
CA SER A 960 43.94 1.82 -10.13
C SER A 960 42.85 2.25 -11.11
N GLY A 961 42.14 1.29 -11.74
CA GLY A 961 41.10 1.53 -12.74
C GLY A 961 41.48 1.12 -14.17
N PRO A 962 40.61 1.37 -15.15
CA PRO A 962 40.76 0.89 -16.53
C PRO A 962 41.76 1.70 -17.36
N VAL A 963 42.54 0.99 -18.19
CA VAL A 963 43.52 1.52 -19.14
C VAL A 963 43.20 1.02 -20.56
N PRO A 964 42.62 1.86 -21.44
CA PRO A 964 42.31 1.47 -22.82
C PRO A 964 43.56 1.31 -23.69
N TYR A 965 43.69 0.18 -24.42
CA TYR A 965 44.76 -0.07 -25.40
C TYR A 965 44.59 0.76 -26.68
N GLY A 966 43.34 0.93 -27.12
CA GLY A 966 42.96 1.57 -28.38
C GLY A 966 42.28 0.60 -29.36
N ARG A 967 41.65 1.17 -30.40
CA ARG A 967 40.90 0.42 -31.41
C ARG A 967 41.78 -0.05 -32.57
N PHE A 968 41.62 -1.30 -33.02
CA PHE A 968 42.17 -1.80 -34.28
C PHE A 968 41.14 -2.64 -35.06
N SER A 969 41.38 -2.90 -36.34
CA SER A 969 40.46 -3.66 -37.20
C SER A 969 41.07 -5.00 -37.61
N MET A 970 40.30 -6.07 -37.47
CA MET A 970 40.68 -7.43 -37.87
C MET A 970 39.94 -7.85 -39.14
N PRO A 971 40.60 -8.45 -40.14
CA PRO A 971 39.94 -9.06 -41.29
C PRO A 971 38.89 -10.12 -40.88
N GLY A 972 37.97 -10.45 -41.80
CA GLY A 972 37.09 -11.60 -41.59
C GLY A 972 37.86 -12.93 -41.61
N ASN A 973 37.41 -13.91 -40.83
CA ASN A 973 38.03 -15.22 -40.65
C ASN A 973 39.54 -15.10 -40.36
N SER A 974 39.88 -14.33 -39.33
CA SER A 974 41.27 -14.04 -39.00
C SER A 974 41.52 -14.09 -37.50
N ARG A 975 42.79 -14.00 -37.12
CA ARG A 975 43.24 -13.93 -35.74
C ARG A 975 44.21 -12.77 -35.51
N GLN A 976 44.42 -12.35 -34.27
CA GLN A 976 45.41 -11.33 -33.92
C GLN A 976 46.02 -11.61 -32.54
N THR A 977 47.36 -11.49 -32.42
CA THR A 977 48.07 -11.55 -31.12
C THR A 977 48.42 -10.14 -30.71
N ILE A 978 48.11 -9.78 -29.46
CA ILE A 978 48.51 -8.52 -28.84
C ILE A 978 49.54 -8.85 -27.76
N ARG A 979 50.76 -8.36 -27.91
CA ARG A 979 51.78 -8.43 -26.85
C ARG A 979 51.56 -7.28 -25.88
N VAL A 980 51.04 -7.57 -24.69
CA VAL A 980 50.59 -6.54 -23.74
C VAL A 980 51.75 -5.72 -23.18
N ASN A 981 52.92 -6.34 -22.97
CA ASN A 981 54.13 -5.68 -22.46
C ASN A 981 54.61 -4.50 -23.30
N ASP A 982 54.27 -4.46 -24.60
CA ASP A 982 54.66 -3.35 -25.48
C ASP A 982 53.88 -2.05 -25.15
N PHE A 983 52.74 -2.18 -24.47
CA PHE A 983 51.84 -1.08 -24.17
C PHE A 983 51.71 -0.79 -22.68
N LEU A 984 51.54 -1.84 -21.86
CA LEU A 984 51.34 -1.72 -20.42
C LEU A 984 52.47 -2.47 -19.69
N PRO A 985 53.68 -1.93 -19.59
CA PRO A 985 54.79 -2.59 -18.90
C PRO A 985 54.65 -2.50 -17.38
N ASP A 986 55.10 -3.54 -16.67
CA ASP A 986 55.22 -3.56 -15.20
C ASP A 986 53.88 -3.32 -14.46
N ALA A 987 52.82 -4.02 -14.86
CA ALA A 987 51.49 -3.87 -14.25
C ALA A 987 50.73 -5.21 -14.12
N ASP A 988 49.91 -5.30 -13.07
CA ASP A 988 48.88 -6.35 -12.90
C ASP A 988 47.54 -5.84 -13.43
N PHE A 989 46.82 -6.67 -14.19
CA PHE A 989 45.57 -6.29 -14.84
C PHE A 989 44.69 -7.52 -15.15
N SER A 990 43.41 -7.25 -15.38
CA SER A 990 42.50 -8.13 -16.11
C SER A 990 42.17 -7.50 -17.46
N THR A 991 41.61 -8.26 -18.39
CA THR A 991 41.34 -7.78 -19.76
C THR A 991 39.86 -7.88 -20.09
N GLN A 992 39.33 -6.86 -20.75
CA GLN A 992 38.09 -6.91 -21.52
C GLN A 992 38.40 -6.67 -22.99
N VAL A 993 37.90 -7.53 -23.85
CA VAL A 993 37.99 -7.42 -25.31
C VAL A 993 36.58 -7.21 -25.86
N HIS A 994 36.33 -6.05 -26.44
CA HIS A 994 35.08 -5.72 -27.10
C HIS A 994 35.25 -5.74 -28.63
N GLY A 995 34.36 -6.43 -29.33
CA GLY A 995 34.27 -6.47 -30.78
C GLY A 995 32.98 -5.84 -31.28
N SER A 996 33.09 -5.08 -32.37
CA SER A 996 31.93 -4.62 -33.17
C SER A 996 31.08 -5.76 -33.76
N ARG A 997 31.57 -7.00 -33.65
CA ARG A 997 30.95 -8.27 -34.03
C ARG A 997 31.37 -9.35 -33.02
N PRO A 998 30.67 -10.49 -32.97
CA PRO A 998 31.06 -11.60 -32.10
C PRO A 998 32.49 -12.08 -32.37
N ILE A 999 33.35 -12.01 -31.37
CA ILE A 999 34.73 -12.48 -31.35
C ILE A 999 34.91 -13.54 -30.27
N ILE A 1000 36.12 -14.10 -30.18
CA ILE A 1000 36.56 -14.92 -29.07
C ILE A 1000 37.91 -14.37 -28.62
N ALA A 1001 38.16 -14.34 -27.30
CA ALA A 1001 39.46 -13.98 -26.75
C ALA A 1001 39.99 -15.03 -25.77
N GLU A 1002 41.31 -15.13 -25.73
CA GLU A 1002 42.10 -16.05 -24.91
C GLU A 1002 43.38 -15.31 -24.45
N ARG A 1003 44.02 -15.80 -23.39
CA ARG A 1003 45.27 -15.25 -22.87
C ARG A 1003 46.34 -16.34 -22.80
N ALA A 1004 47.56 -16.01 -23.18
CA ALA A 1004 48.75 -16.82 -22.91
C ALA A 1004 49.81 -15.98 -22.19
N MET A 1005 50.48 -16.56 -21.20
CA MET A 1005 51.52 -15.91 -20.40
C MET A 1005 52.79 -16.76 -20.38
N TYR A 1006 53.94 -16.09 -20.50
CA TYR A 1006 55.27 -16.70 -20.55
C TYR A 1006 56.24 -15.98 -19.61
N TRP A 1007 57.14 -16.69 -18.96
CA TRP A 1007 58.18 -16.08 -18.10
C TRP A 1007 59.45 -16.93 -18.07
N ASP A 1008 60.57 -16.30 -17.71
CA ASP A 1008 61.82 -17.01 -17.40
C ASP A 1008 61.77 -17.47 -15.94
N SER A 1009 61.77 -18.79 -15.72
CA SER A 1009 61.77 -19.40 -14.40
C SER A 1009 63.18 -19.54 -13.78
N GLY A 1010 64.22 -19.10 -14.49
CA GLY A 1010 65.62 -19.27 -14.09
C GLY A 1010 66.21 -20.66 -14.39
N VAL A 1011 65.34 -21.65 -14.68
CA VAL A 1011 65.70 -23.00 -15.14
C VAL A 1011 65.16 -23.31 -16.54
N GLY A 1012 64.35 -22.42 -17.11
CA GLY A 1012 63.73 -22.51 -18.43
C GLY A 1012 62.74 -21.37 -18.67
N GLU A 1013 62.11 -21.37 -19.84
CA GLU A 1013 60.90 -20.60 -20.06
C GLU A 1013 59.72 -21.48 -19.60
N ALA A 1014 58.71 -20.89 -18.99
CA ALA A 1014 57.50 -21.54 -18.48
C ALA A 1014 56.27 -20.73 -18.91
N CYS A 1015 55.11 -21.39 -18.99
CA CYS A 1015 53.91 -20.75 -19.52
C CYS A 1015 52.60 -21.33 -18.98
N HIS A 1016 51.53 -20.54 -19.09
CA HIS A 1016 50.14 -20.99 -18.94
C HIS A 1016 49.22 -20.16 -19.83
N ASP A 1017 48.00 -20.63 -20.02
CA ASP A 1017 46.96 -19.97 -20.79
C ASP A 1017 45.56 -20.20 -20.19
N SER A 1018 44.59 -19.44 -20.67
CA SER A 1018 43.18 -19.64 -20.34
C SER A 1018 42.28 -18.97 -21.39
N ILE A 1019 41.19 -19.67 -21.71
CA ILE A 1019 40.10 -19.16 -22.56
C ILE A 1019 39.26 -18.14 -21.80
N GLY A 1020 38.86 -17.06 -22.46
CA GLY A 1020 37.94 -16.09 -21.85
C GLY A 1020 36.47 -16.52 -21.92
N LEU A 1021 35.62 -15.80 -21.19
CA LEU A 1021 34.16 -15.96 -21.27
C LEU A 1021 33.47 -14.75 -21.87
N ALA A 1022 32.31 -15.02 -22.47
CA ALA A 1022 31.43 -14.02 -23.09
C ALA A 1022 30.74 -13.09 -22.08
N GLY A 1023 30.79 -13.39 -20.79
CA GLY A 1023 30.11 -12.63 -19.76
C GLY A 1023 30.62 -12.98 -18.36
N SER A 1024 30.41 -12.04 -17.44
CA SER A 1024 30.61 -12.23 -16.00
C SER A 1024 29.47 -13.01 -15.37
N HIS A 1025 29.79 -13.80 -14.35
CA HIS A 1025 28.87 -14.70 -13.65
C HIS A 1025 28.84 -14.42 -12.14
N ARG A 1026 27.84 -14.94 -11.45
CA ARG A 1026 27.60 -14.76 -10.02
C ARG A 1026 28.46 -15.69 -9.20
N THR A 1027 28.58 -16.96 -9.60
CA THR A 1027 29.38 -17.94 -8.86
C THR A 1027 30.38 -18.62 -9.78
N PHE A 1028 31.61 -18.79 -9.33
CA PHE A 1028 32.65 -19.59 -10.00
C PHE A 1028 33.15 -20.71 -9.10
N TYR A 1029 33.59 -21.81 -9.71
CA TYR A 1029 34.09 -23.03 -9.09
C TYR A 1029 35.43 -23.42 -9.74
N PHE A 1030 36.39 -23.80 -8.91
CA PHE A 1030 37.75 -24.19 -9.28
C PHE A 1030 38.09 -25.47 -8.52
N PRO A 1031 37.96 -26.63 -9.18
CA PRO A 1031 38.04 -27.90 -8.48
C PRO A 1031 39.41 -28.23 -7.89
N ASP A 1032 40.48 -27.63 -8.39
CA ASP A 1032 41.83 -27.81 -7.87
C ASP A 1032 42.41 -26.50 -7.28
N GLY A 1033 43.35 -26.66 -6.36
CA GLY A 1033 44.05 -25.59 -5.66
C GLY A 1033 44.96 -26.17 -4.58
N GLU A 1034 46.21 -25.72 -4.54
CA GLU A 1034 47.21 -26.20 -3.58
C GLU A 1034 48.13 -25.07 -3.10
N SER A 1035 48.46 -25.10 -1.82
CA SER A 1035 49.45 -24.24 -1.18
C SER A 1035 50.40 -25.08 -0.34
N ASP A 1036 51.72 -24.92 -0.56
CA ASP A 1036 52.85 -25.66 0.06
C ASP A 1036 52.48 -26.81 1.01
N ALA A 1037 52.19 -27.98 0.46
CA ALA A 1037 51.93 -29.21 1.22
C ALA A 1037 53.05 -30.25 0.99
N GLY A 1038 54.20 -30.08 1.67
CA GLY A 1038 55.28 -31.07 1.66
C GLY A 1038 56.56 -30.58 0.97
N ASP A 1039 57.17 -31.43 0.11
CA ASP A 1039 58.49 -31.19 -0.51
C ASP A 1039 58.44 -30.39 -1.83
N VAL A 1040 57.24 -30.00 -2.29
CA VAL A 1040 57.01 -29.22 -3.53
C VAL A 1040 56.41 -27.87 -3.17
N THR A 1041 56.96 -26.78 -3.73
CA THR A 1041 56.42 -25.43 -3.56
C THR A 1041 55.29 -25.20 -4.56
N VAL A 1042 54.10 -24.85 -4.07
CA VAL A 1042 52.93 -24.54 -4.91
C VAL A 1042 52.26 -23.26 -4.39
N GLU A 1043 52.02 -22.31 -5.29
CA GLU A 1043 51.31 -21.06 -5.03
C GLU A 1043 50.01 -21.04 -5.82
N THR A 1044 48.85 -21.01 -5.16
CA THR A 1044 47.55 -20.80 -5.83
C THR A 1044 47.06 -19.37 -5.63
N PHE A 1045 46.66 -18.72 -6.72
CA PHE A 1045 46.10 -17.38 -6.75
C PHE A 1045 44.71 -17.37 -7.37
N THR A 1046 43.77 -16.68 -6.72
CA THR A 1046 42.42 -16.42 -7.25
C THR A 1046 42.36 -14.98 -7.75
N LEU A 1047 42.01 -14.80 -9.03
CA LEU A 1047 42.03 -13.51 -9.70
C LEU A 1047 40.61 -13.09 -10.02
N VAL A 1048 40.13 -12.04 -9.35
CA VAL A 1048 38.74 -11.55 -9.48
C VAL A 1048 38.73 -10.22 -10.21
N GLN A 1049 37.96 -10.14 -11.29
CA GLN A 1049 37.69 -8.94 -12.06
C GLN A 1049 36.25 -8.47 -11.80
N ASN A 1050 36.08 -7.18 -11.50
CA ASN A 1050 34.79 -6.51 -11.45
C ASN A 1050 34.62 -5.62 -12.69
N PRO A 1051 33.87 -6.06 -13.71
CA PRO A 1051 33.62 -5.27 -14.91
C PRO A 1051 32.50 -4.23 -14.75
N SER A 1052 31.90 -4.09 -13.56
CA SER A 1052 30.78 -3.17 -13.33
C SER A 1052 31.25 -1.78 -12.86
N GLU A 1053 30.38 -0.78 -13.07
CA GLU A 1053 30.57 0.61 -12.63
C GLU A 1053 30.40 0.80 -11.11
N ASP A 1054 29.98 -0.23 -10.38
CA ASP A 1054 29.76 -0.20 -8.95
C ASP A 1054 30.73 -1.18 -8.22
N PRO A 1055 31.14 -0.90 -6.98
CA PRO A 1055 31.86 -1.88 -6.18
C PRO A 1055 31.00 -3.13 -5.89
N VAL A 1056 31.63 -4.30 -5.92
CA VAL A 1056 30.97 -5.59 -5.63
C VAL A 1056 31.55 -6.25 -4.38
N GLN A 1057 30.70 -6.94 -3.62
CA GLN A 1057 31.11 -7.83 -2.55
C GLN A 1057 31.22 -9.25 -3.12
N VAL A 1058 32.30 -9.95 -2.82
CA VAL A 1058 32.53 -11.35 -3.22
C VAL A 1058 32.91 -12.18 -2.01
N SER A 1059 32.53 -13.46 -1.99
CA SER A 1059 32.98 -14.45 -1.01
C SER A 1059 33.86 -15.49 -1.69
N LEU A 1060 35.08 -15.68 -1.21
CA LEU A 1060 35.98 -16.78 -1.59
C LEU A 1060 35.86 -17.90 -0.55
N THR A 1061 35.49 -19.10 -0.98
CA THR A 1061 35.31 -20.28 -0.14
C THR A 1061 36.26 -21.40 -0.56
N TYR A 1062 36.94 -22.02 0.40
CA TYR A 1062 37.84 -23.16 0.20
C TYR A 1062 37.22 -24.45 0.73
N PHE A 1063 37.22 -25.52 -0.08
CA PHE A 1063 36.68 -26.84 0.29
C PHE A 1063 37.79 -27.90 0.44
N SER A 1064 37.92 -28.49 1.63
CA SER A 1064 38.98 -29.49 1.90
C SER A 1064 38.66 -30.87 1.31
N GLU A 1065 39.68 -31.71 1.13
CA GLU A 1065 39.52 -33.11 0.69
C GLU A 1065 38.68 -33.98 1.66
N THR A 1066 38.65 -33.61 2.94
CA THR A 1066 37.89 -34.35 3.96
C THR A 1066 36.47 -33.80 4.19
N GLY A 1067 36.07 -32.78 3.43
CA GLY A 1067 34.82 -32.04 3.60
C GLY A 1067 34.94 -30.86 4.56
N GLY A 1068 34.19 -29.80 4.27
CA GLY A 1068 34.09 -28.57 5.05
C GLY A 1068 34.60 -27.34 4.30
N ALA A 1069 33.93 -26.21 4.54
CA ALA A 1069 34.14 -24.93 3.88
C ALA A 1069 34.81 -23.88 4.77
N THR A 1070 35.74 -23.08 4.21
CA THR A 1070 36.31 -21.88 4.84
C THR A 1070 36.13 -20.67 3.94
N SER A 1071 35.38 -19.66 4.38
CA SER A 1071 34.97 -18.51 3.54
C SER A 1071 35.55 -17.16 3.99
N HIS A 1072 35.83 -16.29 3.02
CA HIS A 1072 36.36 -14.94 3.20
C HIS A 1072 35.67 -13.94 2.28
N ASP A 1073 35.15 -12.85 2.85
CA ASP A 1073 34.44 -11.83 2.08
C ASP A 1073 35.34 -10.63 1.76
N PHE A 1074 35.25 -10.13 0.53
CA PHE A 1074 36.03 -9.01 0.04
C PHE A 1074 35.18 -8.02 -0.78
N THR A 1075 35.62 -6.77 -0.80
CA THR A 1075 35.05 -5.74 -1.68
C THR A 1075 36.00 -5.47 -2.85
N ILE A 1076 35.49 -5.59 -4.08
CA ILE A 1076 36.22 -5.23 -5.31
C ILE A 1076 35.68 -3.89 -5.82
N GLY A 1077 36.57 -2.93 -6.10
CA GLY A 1077 36.16 -1.62 -6.62
C GLY A 1077 35.55 -1.71 -8.02
N ALA A 1078 34.77 -0.70 -8.41
CA ALA A 1078 34.19 -0.56 -9.75
C ALA A 1078 35.28 -0.55 -10.85
N ASN A 1079 35.09 -1.29 -11.93
CA ASN A 1079 36.03 -1.37 -13.06
C ASN A 1079 37.49 -1.67 -12.62
N THR A 1080 37.65 -2.53 -11.62
CA THR A 1080 38.96 -2.92 -11.06
C THR A 1080 39.08 -4.44 -10.91
N ARG A 1081 40.19 -4.89 -10.33
CA ARG A 1081 40.46 -6.30 -10.04
C ARG A 1081 41.10 -6.49 -8.67
N ALA A 1082 41.18 -7.74 -8.20
CA ALA A 1082 41.94 -8.14 -7.02
C ALA A 1082 42.51 -9.56 -7.15
N THR A 1083 43.70 -9.79 -6.58
CA THR A 1083 44.34 -11.12 -6.46
C THR A 1083 44.33 -11.55 -5.00
N TYR A 1084 44.01 -12.82 -4.76
CA TYR A 1084 44.07 -13.44 -3.45
C TYR A 1084 45.01 -14.64 -3.48
N ASN A 1085 45.92 -14.73 -2.50
CA ASN A 1085 46.81 -15.89 -2.35
C ASN A 1085 46.15 -16.90 -1.41
N MET A 1086 46.03 -18.16 -1.86
CA MET A 1086 45.45 -19.24 -1.08
C MET A 1086 46.20 -19.48 0.23
N LYS A 1087 47.54 -19.40 0.25
CA LYS A 1087 48.36 -19.61 1.46
C LYS A 1087 48.02 -18.60 2.57
N ASP A 1088 47.68 -17.37 2.19
CA ASP A 1088 47.34 -16.29 3.15
C ASP A 1088 45.94 -16.49 3.76
N LEU A 1089 45.03 -17.16 3.05
CA LEU A 1089 43.62 -17.31 3.45
C LEU A 1089 43.32 -18.70 4.04
N TYR A 1090 43.85 -19.76 3.44
CA TYR A 1090 43.58 -21.15 3.78
C TYR A 1090 44.73 -21.83 4.54
N GLY A 1091 45.97 -21.37 4.36
CA GLY A 1091 47.18 -22.02 4.93
C GLY A 1091 47.79 -23.06 3.99
N ASP A 1092 48.47 -24.07 4.52
CA ASP A 1092 49.09 -25.15 3.74
C ASP A 1092 48.08 -26.29 3.52
N GLY A 1093 47.98 -26.81 2.29
CA GLY A 1093 47.11 -27.92 1.93
C GLY A 1093 46.46 -27.78 0.56
N ARG A 1094 45.60 -28.75 0.24
CA ARG A 1094 44.82 -28.77 -1.01
C ARG A 1094 43.35 -28.48 -0.75
N ALA A 1095 42.73 -27.67 -1.61
CA ALA A 1095 41.32 -27.32 -1.54
C ALA A 1095 40.80 -26.75 -2.87
N ALA A 1096 39.53 -27.03 -3.15
CA ALA A 1096 38.82 -26.37 -4.24
C ALA A 1096 38.47 -24.95 -3.84
N VAL A 1097 38.32 -24.06 -4.82
CA VAL A 1097 37.97 -22.65 -4.59
C VAL A 1097 36.62 -22.35 -5.23
N MET A 1098 35.71 -21.77 -4.46
CA MET A 1098 34.46 -21.21 -4.97
C MET A 1098 34.43 -19.70 -4.72
N VAL A 1099 34.00 -18.92 -5.71
CA VAL A 1099 33.85 -17.47 -5.61
C VAL A 1099 32.41 -17.06 -5.90
N GLU A 1100 31.72 -16.47 -4.94
CA GLU A 1100 30.34 -15.97 -5.10
C GLU A 1100 30.29 -14.44 -5.04
N CYS A 1101 29.64 -13.79 -5.99
CA CYS A 1101 29.24 -12.39 -5.92
C CYS A 1101 28.02 -12.22 -5.01
N LEU A 1102 28.24 -11.55 -3.87
CA LEU A 1102 27.23 -11.27 -2.87
C LEU A 1102 26.41 -10.00 -3.19
N THR A 1103 26.90 -9.14 -4.08
CA THR A 1103 26.17 -7.94 -4.49
C THR A 1103 25.01 -8.31 -5.42
N VAL A 1104 23.79 -8.08 -4.94
CA VAL A 1104 22.54 -8.41 -5.67
C VAL A 1104 22.51 -7.75 -7.05
N GLY A 1105 22.29 -8.58 -8.08
CA GLY A 1105 22.16 -8.13 -9.47
C GLY A 1105 23.48 -7.76 -10.15
N GLN A 1106 24.63 -8.00 -9.51
CA GLN A 1106 25.96 -7.80 -10.07
C GLN A 1106 26.69 -9.14 -10.21
N THR A 1107 27.66 -9.17 -11.11
CA THR A 1107 28.43 -10.37 -11.50
C THR A 1107 29.91 -10.04 -11.59
N VAL A 1108 30.78 -11.06 -11.52
CA VAL A 1108 32.24 -10.93 -11.57
C VAL A 1108 32.84 -11.90 -12.59
N MET A 1109 34.13 -11.78 -12.83
CA MET A 1109 34.92 -12.71 -13.64
C MET A 1109 36.04 -13.26 -12.78
N VAL A 1110 36.30 -14.57 -12.84
CA VAL A 1110 37.27 -15.21 -11.96
C VAL A 1110 38.12 -16.23 -12.73
N GLU A 1111 39.44 -16.17 -12.52
CA GLU A 1111 40.44 -17.16 -12.95
C GLU A 1111 41.23 -17.67 -11.74
N ARG A 1112 41.86 -18.84 -11.88
CA ARG A 1112 42.74 -19.42 -10.86
C ARG A 1112 44.06 -19.87 -11.48
N ALA A 1113 45.11 -19.17 -11.09
CA ALA A 1113 46.48 -19.50 -11.45
C ALA A 1113 47.17 -20.32 -10.35
N MET A 1114 47.92 -21.34 -10.74
CA MET A 1114 48.81 -22.08 -9.86
C MET A 1114 50.24 -22.01 -10.40
N TYR A 1115 51.22 -21.79 -9.52
CA TYR A 1115 52.63 -21.81 -9.87
C TYR A 1115 53.35 -22.86 -9.04
N ILE A 1116 54.15 -23.71 -9.67
CA ILE A 1116 54.73 -24.91 -9.09
C ILE A 1116 56.26 -24.84 -9.15
N HIS A 1117 56.95 -25.40 -8.15
CA HIS A 1117 58.41 -25.49 -8.07
C HIS A 1117 59.12 -24.15 -8.22
N ASP A 1118 58.79 -23.19 -7.37
CA ASP A 1118 59.31 -21.81 -7.42
C ASP A 1118 59.07 -21.15 -8.79
N ARG A 1119 57.88 -21.40 -9.36
CA ARG A 1119 57.41 -20.94 -10.67
C ARG A 1119 58.21 -21.51 -11.84
N ALA A 1120 58.75 -22.72 -11.69
CA ALA A 1120 59.32 -23.49 -12.80
C ALA A 1120 58.26 -24.04 -13.76
N GLY A 1121 57.00 -24.10 -13.32
CA GLY A 1121 55.85 -24.27 -14.19
C GLY A 1121 54.59 -23.64 -13.62
N GLY A 1122 53.51 -23.60 -14.42
CA GLY A 1122 52.26 -23.02 -13.95
C GLY A 1122 51.02 -23.48 -14.71
N THR A 1123 49.87 -23.33 -14.08
CA THR A 1123 48.57 -23.61 -14.67
C THR A 1123 47.67 -22.40 -14.49
N ASP A 1124 46.74 -22.18 -15.41
CA ASP A 1124 45.63 -21.27 -15.19
C ASP A 1124 44.36 -21.91 -15.78
N THR A 1125 43.21 -21.49 -15.26
CA THR A 1125 41.93 -21.81 -15.88
C THR A 1125 40.91 -20.76 -15.49
N ILE A 1126 40.02 -20.49 -16.42
CA ILE A 1126 38.74 -19.89 -16.12
C ILE A 1126 37.91 -20.85 -15.27
N GLY A 1127 37.16 -20.31 -14.31
CA GLY A 1127 36.32 -21.12 -13.44
C GLY A 1127 35.09 -21.65 -14.17
N ALA A 1128 34.64 -22.84 -13.76
CA ALA A 1128 33.28 -23.28 -13.98
C ALA A 1128 32.33 -22.27 -13.31
N TYR A 1129 31.10 -22.07 -13.79
CA TYR A 1129 30.20 -21.08 -13.21
C TYR A 1129 28.76 -21.55 -13.03
N SER A 1130 28.03 -20.87 -12.14
CA SER A 1130 26.59 -20.97 -11.97
C SER A 1130 25.97 -19.58 -11.79
N ASP A 1131 24.89 -19.33 -12.52
CA ASP A 1131 24.07 -18.11 -12.49
C ASP A 1131 22.62 -18.41 -12.18
#